data_AF-A0A937QMF5-F1
#
_entry.id   AF-A0A937QMF5-F1
#
_cell.length_a   1.000
_cell.length_b   1.000
_cell.length_c   1.000
_cell.angle_alpha   90.00
_cell.angle_beta   90.00
_cell.angle_gamma   90.00
#
_symmetry.space_group_name_H-M   'P 1'
#
loop_
_entity.id
_entity.type
_entity.pdbx_description
1 polymer ?
#
loop_
_entity_poly.entity_id
_entity_poly.type
_entity_poly.pdbx_seq_one_letter_code
_entity_poly.pdbx_strand_id
1 'polypeptide(L)'
;MILPGTSWFWITAAMIAGAAVFLVPGQVKADWDYTYDDFSTKWAEGDSYLHSVFWPQGAFPPQEPYLYFLGTGSERELGFGGHHGEPAYLGYSFPTGPPQSSRAVSGSLQIDVRFLYDTGVTSSPSGYLLYSISADGVNWSGSDELQSGSQIIPIESVGGTCHIVFFGTEVLIDNLQVHLSAPPATIYVPDDFSNIQAAIDSSVDGDVVQVASGTYSSYGNRNIDFRGKAITVQSQNGPEQTIIDCTDHRGFYFRSGEGSDSVLRGFTIVGGRVRGSEIPPDGDSWSLNPAHPVGGGIFCEFSSPSIVNCVIRDCSAELGGGIASVGGSPKIIDCVIEQCTAGGLGSADSGGHGAGIGLIRGSEATIIDCAIRDNIAYVNSRGAGVYCRQSTALLVNCDISYNSARGSVSGGGLYCGGFGAGVVLENCLVSNNIAGAGGGIFAESFDHVRLTNCTVAGNRLSGSEASSSGGGIHSVGGDIVIRNSIVWDNDGTAFLLADSASGSPVLFSNIQGHYPGQGNIDADPLFASPATGDYHLQSAYGRYDARLDRWVKDDNYIYSPCIDAGDPQDPVGSEAFPNNSRINMGAYGGTTEASKSIGPLIFHVDRAGGNDFNTGLSRSNAFATIQRAVNETYTGDTVMVWPGVYQEQVSFGTRAITVQSADEAAVVRAPSGYAFSFSAAEDSRSVLRNFVIIDCGIGAVFCEGASPTLANLTMAGNQFGVVGIGGADPSITNCIFWNNEAGDLSQCRAYFSRLQQLGPLDAERGNISTDPLFADPDDRDYHLQSRYGRYSPGKETWVTDPLTSPCIDAGDPGVYPGRERTPHGGRVNMGAYGGTPSASMSGSQSWDDVNFAVRSNMMN
;
A
#
# COMPACT_ATOMS: atom_id res chain seq x y z
N MET A 1 -21.96 -23.29 66.84
CA MET A 1 -21.75 -22.96 68.27
C MET A 1 -22.62 -21.75 68.61
N ILE A 2 -23.18 -21.69 69.82
CA ILE A 2 -23.52 -20.51 70.63
C ILE A 2 -24.05 -19.22 69.92
N LEU A 3 -25.32 -18.87 70.23
CA LEU A 3 -26.03 -17.58 70.06
C LEU A 3 -25.53 -16.51 71.09
N PRO A 4 -25.98 -15.23 71.16
CA PRO A 4 -27.18 -14.57 70.59
C PRO A 4 -26.87 -13.17 69.95
N GLY A 5 -27.83 -12.29 69.58
CA GLY A 5 -29.31 -12.28 69.74
C GLY A 5 -30.01 -11.20 68.88
N THR A 6 -31.32 -11.28 68.61
CA THR A 6 -32.48 -10.80 69.41
C THR A 6 -32.80 -9.30 69.24
N SER A 7 -34.04 -8.85 68.96
CA SER A 7 -35.33 -9.59 68.93
C SER A 7 -36.54 -8.88 68.29
N TRP A 8 -37.29 -9.62 67.45
CA TRP A 8 -38.78 -9.76 67.39
C TRP A 8 -39.58 -8.51 66.95
N PHE A 9 -40.77 -8.59 66.32
CA PHE A 9 -41.85 -9.61 66.32
C PHE A 9 -42.36 -10.00 64.92
N TRP A 10 -43.26 -11.00 64.87
CA TRP A 10 -43.94 -11.56 63.67
C TRP A 10 -45.46 -11.49 63.79
N ILE A 11 -46.17 -11.49 62.63
CA ILE A 11 -47.56 -11.92 62.32
C ILE A 11 -48.03 -11.09 61.10
N THR A 12 -48.55 -11.58 59.95
CA THR A 12 -48.68 -12.90 59.26
C THR A 12 -48.82 -12.60 57.73
N ALA A 13 -48.97 -13.49 56.72
CA ALA A 13 -49.51 -14.86 56.68
C ALA A 13 -49.05 -15.72 55.46
N ALA A 14 -49.67 -16.90 55.39
CA ALA A 14 -49.90 -17.85 54.29
C ALA A 14 -49.80 -17.37 52.81
N MET A 15 -49.17 -18.10 51.86
CA MET A 15 -49.54 -19.42 51.25
C MET A 15 -50.78 -19.34 50.32
N ILE A 16 -50.87 -19.92 49.11
CA ILE A 16 -50.16 -21.05 48.40
C ILE A 16 -49.90 -20.69 46.90
N ALA A 17 -49.01 -21.44 46.23
CA ALA A 17 -48.63 -21.37 44.81
C ALA A 17 -49.75 -21.58 43.76
N GLY A 18 -49.49 -21.14 42.52
CA GLY A 18 -50.27 -21.40 41.30
C GLY A 18 -49.39 -21.86 40.12
N ALA A 19 -49.96 -22.62 39.19
CA ALA A 19 -49.21 -23.40 38.18
C ALA A 19 -48.70 -22.59 36.97
N ALA A 20 -47.59 -23.04 36.38
CA ALA A 20 -47.12 -22.58 35.08
C ALA A 20 -47.98 -23.13 33.93
N VAL A 21 -48.14 -22.34 32.86
CA VAL A 21 -48.78 -22.73 31.60
C VAL A 21 -47.80 -22.51 30.45
N PHE A 22 -47.51 -23.56 29.69
CA PHE A 22 -46.74 -23.45 28.45
C PHE A 22 -47.66 -23.03 27.29
N LEU A 23 -47.15 -22.15 26.42
CA LEU A 23 -47.66 -21.95 25.07
C LEU A 23 -46.57 -22.30 24.06
N VAL A 24 -46.99 -22.77 22.88
CA VAL A 24 -46.11 -23.34 21.84
C VAL A 24 -45.80 -22.27 20.78
N PRO A 25 -44.57 -22.20 20.21
CA PRO A 25 -44.21 -21.18 19.22
C PRO A 25 -44.96 -21.36 17.89
N GLY A 26 -45.30 -20.26 17.19
CA GLY A 26 -45.97 -20.40 15.89
C GLY A 26 -46.57 -19.18 15.19
N GLN A 27 -45.99 -17.98 15.28
CA GLN A 27 -46.28 -16.89 14.31
C GLN A 27 -44.98 -16.19 13.92
N VAL A 28 -44.81 -15.93 12.63
CA VAL A 28 -43.69 -15.16 12.07
C VAL A 28 -44.29 -13.94 11.37
N LYS A 29 -43.93 -12.72 11.81
CA LYS A 29 -44.07 -11.54 10.94
C LYS A 29 -43.28 -10.31 11.40
N ALA A 30 -42.77 -9.63 10.37
CA ALA A 30 -42.50 -8.19 10.26
C ALA A 30 -41.37 -7.62 11.14
N ASP A 31 -40.52 -6.86 10.45
CA ASP A 31 -39.55 -5.92 11.01
C ASP A 31 -40.30 -4.89 11.90
N TRP A 32 -39.80 -4.63 13.11
CA TRP A 32 -40.33 -3.61 14.01
C TRP A 32 -39.41 -2.38 13.98
N ASP A 33 -39.66 -1.46 13.04
CA ASP A 33 -39.39 -0.05 13.34
C ASP A 33 -40.34 0.36 14.47
N TYR A 34 -39.79 0.88 15.57
CA TYR A 34 -40.59 1.55 16.60
C TYR A 34 -40.97 2.96 16.11
N THR A 35 -41.81 3.02 15.08
CA THR A 35 -42.42 4.27 14.64
C THR A 35 -43.37 4.78 15.72
N TYR A 36 -42.85 5.68 16.55
CA TYR A 36 -43.54 6.81 17.17
C TYR A 36 -45.02 6.55 17.54
N ASP A 37 -45.28 6.30 18.82
CA ASP A 37 -46.64 6.13 19.34
C ASP A 37 -47.34 7.51 19.38
N ASP A 38 -47.80 7.97 18.21
CA ASP A 38 -48.39 9.30 18.07
C ASP A 38 -49.74 9.35 18.78
N PHE A 39 -49.75 9.96 19.97
CA PHE A 39 -50.95 10.31 20.72
C PHE A 39 -51.96 11.14 19.90
N SER A 40 -51.55 11.76 18.78
CA SER A 40 -52.44 12.40 17.79
C SER A 40 -53.24 11.43 16.90
N THR A 41 -52.86 10.15 16.75
CA THR A 41 -53.45 9.26 15.73
C THR A 41 -54.39 8.17 16.25
N LYS A 42 -54.21 7.66 17.48
CA LYS A 42 -55.02 6.56 18.02
C LYS A 42 -55.62 6.82 19.40
N TRP A 43 -56.60 6.01 19.79
CA TRP A 43 -57.17 5.98 21.14
C TRP A 43 -56.36 5.03 22.03
N ALA A 44 -55.53 5.55 22.93
CA ALA A 44 -54.69 4.70 23.77
C ALA A 44 -55.48 3.82 24.78
N GLU A 45 -56.79 4.02 24.96
CA GLU A 45 -57.66 3.03 25.63
C GLU A 45 -57.57 1.63 24.98
N GLY A 46 -57.36 1.56 23.65
CA GLY A 46 -57.20 0.30 22.93
C GLY A 46 -55.82 -0.32 23.08
N ASP A 47 -54.77 0.46 22.84
CA ASP A 47 -53.40 -0.06 22.81
C ASP A 47 -52.81 -0.26 24.23
N SER A 48 -53.13 0.60 25.21
CA SER A 48 -52.74 0.41 26.62
C SER A 48 -53.33 -0.88 27.22
N TYR A 49 -54.55 -1.25 26.80
CA TYR A 49 -55.22 -2.48 27.25
C TYR A 49 -54.57 -3.76 26.70
N LEU A 50 -53.82 -3.66 25.60
CA LEU A 50 -53.18 -4.80 24.93
C LEU A 50 -51.68 -4.90 25.20
N HIS A 51 -50.99 -3.79 25.45
CA HIS A 51 -49.52 -3.76 25.54
C HIS A 51 -48.96 -3.32 26.91
N SER A 52 -49.74 -2.65 27.76
CA SER A 52 -49.30 -2.23 29.11
C SER A 52 -49.76 -3.22 30.19
N VAL A 53 -48.90 -4.17 30.54
CA VAL A 53 -49.20 -5.22 31.52
C VAL A 53 -48.80 -4.80 32.93
N PHE A 54 -49.77 -4.59 33.83
CA PHE A 54 -49.75 -5.06 35.25
C PHE A 54 -51.06 -4.74 35.98
N TRP A 55 -52.14 -5.47 35.68
CA TRP A 55 -53.35 -5.50 36.51
C TRP A 55 -53.48 -6.85 37.22
N PRO A 56 -53.59 -6.92 38.56
CA PRO A 56 -53.82 -8.16 39.28
C PRO A 56 -55.15 -8.82 38.86
N GLN A 57 -55.14 -10.14 38.62
CA GLN A 57 -56.29 -10.90 38.18
C GLN A 57 -57.40 -10.93 39.25
N GLY A 58 -58.32 -9.97 39.19
CA GLY A 58 -59.43 -9.81 40.13
C GLY A 58 -59.87 -8.36 40.39
N ALA A 59 -59.09 -7.36 39.95
CA ALA A 59 -59.44 -5.96 40.12
C ALA A 59 -60.47 -5.47 39.07
N PHE A 60 -61.77 -5.69 39.31
CA PHE A 60 -62.82 -5.03 38.53
C PHE A 60 -64.14 -4.78 39.30
N PRO A 61 -64.73 -3.57 39.21
CA PRO A 61 -64.09 -2.34 38.74
C PRO A 61 -62.99 -1.90 39.73
N PRO A 62 -61.86 -1.33 39.25
CA PRO A 62 -60.91 -0.66 40.14
C PRO A 62 -61.55 0.58 40.79
N GLN A 63 -60.90 1.11 41.83
CA GLN A 63 -61.05 2.52 42.20
C GLN A 63 -60.04 3.29 41.34
N GLU A 64 -60.48 4.30 40.60
CA GLU A 64 -59.84 4.73 39.34
C GLU A 64 -58.99 6.01 39.47
N PRO A 65 -57.66 5.93 39.68
CA PRO A 65 -56.74 6.91 39.10
C PRO A 65 -56.71 6.68 37.58
N TYR A 66 -56.71 7.76 36.81
CA TYR A 66 -57.06 7.73 35.39
C TYR A 66 -55.95 8.32 34.51
N LEU A 67 -55.58 7.61 33.43
CA LEU A 67 -54.87 8.21 32.31
C LEU A 67 -55.90 8.87 31.38
N TYR A 68 -55.62 10.07 30.89
CA TYR A 68 -56.54 10.84 30.04
C TYR A 68 -55.80 11.65 28.98
N PHE A 69 -56.48 12.03 27.89
CA PHE A 69 -55.91 12.95 26.91
C PHE A 69 -56.41 14.38 27.11
N LEU A 70 -55.51 15.34 26.98
CA LEU A 70 -55.85 16.72 26.66
C LEU A 70 -55.46 17.01 25.21
N GLY A 71 -56.31 17.77 24.51
CA GLY A 71 -56.08 18.15 23.12
C GLY A 71 -57.03 19.25 22.68
N THR A 72 -56.46 20.37 22.22
CA THR A 72 -57.20 21.52 21.67
C THR A 72 -56.56 22.00 20.37
N GLY A 73 -56.33 21.08 19.43
CA GLY A 73 -55.72 21.39 18.13
C GLY A 73 -55.02 20.18 17.52
N SER A 74 -53.85 20.45 16.93
CA SER A 74 -52.93 19.45 16.34
C SER A 74 -52.05 18.73 17.37
N GLU A 75 -52.00 19.21 18.61
CA GLU A 75 -51.20 18.67 19.72
C GLU A 75 -52.11 17.88 20.68
N ARG A 76 -51.64 16.73 21.17
CA ARG A 76 -52.34 15.90 22.18
C ARG A 76 -51.36 15.31 23.18
N GLU A 77 -51.70 15.43 24.45
CA GLU A 77 -50.80 15.13 25.57
C GLU A 77 -51.46 14.09 26.49
N LEU A 78 -50.66 13.15 27.02
CA LEU A 78 -51.12 12.10 27.92
C LEU A 78 -51.03 12.57 29.38
N GLY A 79 -52.17 12.71 30.04
CA GLY A 79 -52.32 13.18 31.42
C GLY A 79 -52.47 12.06 32.44
N PHE A 80 -51.83 12.24 33.60
CA PHE A 80 -51.95 11.40 34.78
C PHE A 80 -52.90 12.07 35.78
N GLY A 81 -54.10 11.51 35.95
CA GLY A 81 -55.13 12.01 36.86
C GLY A 81 -55.18 11.16 38.13
N GLY A 82 -54.63 11.66 39.23
CA GLY A 82 -54.78 11.00 40.52
C GLY A 82 -56.22 11.02 41.02
N HIS A 83 -56.56 10.05 41.87
CA HIS A 83 -57.92 9.92 42.40
C HIS A 83 -57.88 9.65 43.90
N HIS A 84 -58.55 10.52 44.67
CA HIS A 84 -58.56 10.50 46.14
C HIS A 84 -57.18 10.47 46.86
N GLY A 85 -56.09 10.76 46.13
CA GLY A 85 -54.71 10.75 46.62
C GLY A 85 -53.84 9.65 46.02
N GLU A 86 -54.43 8.68 45.33
CA GLU A 86 -53.69 7.62 44.61
C GLU A 86 -53.23 8.12 43.22
N PRO A 87 -51.97 7.87 42.81
CA PRO A 87 -51.46 8.26 41.50
C PRO A 87 -51.92 7.30 40.38
N ALA A 88 -51.89 7.79 39.14
CA ALA A 88 -52.00 6.95 37.94
C ALA A 88 -50.63 6.31 37.61
N TYR A 89 -50.65 5.16 36.94
CA TYR A 89 -49.46 4.37 36.59
C TYR A 89 -49.42 4.07 35.09
N LEU A 90 -48.23 4.09 34.49
CA LEU A 90 -47.98 3.78 33.09
C LEU A 90 -46.67 2.99 32.96
N GLY A 91 -46.76 1.72 32.59
CA GLY A 91 -45.61 0.82 32.42
C GLY A 91 -45.30 0.55 30.95
N TYR A 92 -44.01 0.64 30.60
CA TYR A 92 -43.46 0.26 29.30
C TYR A 92 -42.42 -0.87 29.44
N SER A 93 -42.27 -1.62 28.36
CA SER A 93 -41.24 -2.65 28.17
C SER A 93 -40.60 -2.44 26.81
N PHE A 94 -39.26 -2.37 26.77
CA PHE A 94 -38.48 -2.10 25.55
C PHE A 94 -37.64 -3.34 25.20
N PRO A 95 -38.22 -4.36 24.54
CA PRO A 95 -37.48 -5.54 24.10
C PRO A 95 -36.71 -5.26 22.82
N THR A 96 -35.43 -5.61 22.80
CA THR A 96 -34.62 -5.74 21.58
C THR A 96 -34.81 -7.15 20.99
N GLY A 97 -34.77 -7.25 19.67
CA GLY A 97 -34.99 -8.51 18.96
C GLY A 97 -33.91 -9.56 19.26
N PRO A 98 -34.17 -10.87 19.06
CA PRO A 98 -33.10 -11.88 19.09
C PRO A 98 -32.01 -11.56 18.06
N PRO A 99 -30.70 -11.68 18.37
CA PRO A 99 -30.13 -12.20 19.61
C PRO A 99 -29.95 -11.14 20.71
N GLN A 100 -30.12 -9.85 20.37
CA GLN A 100 -29.92 -8.69 21.25
C GLN A 100 -30.68 -8.81 22.57
N SER A 101 -31.82 -9.51 22.58
CA SER A 101 -32.56 -10.02 23.75
C SER A 101 -31.72 -10.58 24.93
N SER A 102 -30.46 -10.94 24.72
CA SER A 102 -29.51 -11.43 25.74
C SER A 102 -28.25 -10.56 25.93
N ARG A 103 -28.09 -9.49 25.15
CA ARG A 103 -26.99 -8.52 25.26
C ARG A 103 -27.35 -7.46 26.30
N ALA A 104 -26.33 -6.85 26.92
CA ALA A 104 -26.53 -5.61 27.66
C ALA A 104 -26.87 -4.47 26.69
N VAL A 105 -27.78 -3.59 27.09
CA VAL A 105 -28.22 -2.43 26.30
C VAL A 105 -28.14 -1.16 27.14
N SER A 106 -27.74 -0.06 26.51
CA SER A 106 -27.58 1.25 27.16
C SER A 106 -28.08 2.37 26.26
N GLY A 107 -28.69 3.39 26.84
CA GLY A 107 -29.16 4.56 26.11
C GLY A 107 -30.04 5.45 26.97
N SER A 108 -31.10 6.01 26.39
CA SER A 108 -31.97 6.95 27.08
C SER A 108 -33.37 7.01 26.51
N LEU A 109 -34.33 7.35 27.37
CA LEU A 109 -35.67 7.78 27.02
C LEU A 109 -35.78 9.30 27.20
N GLN A 110 -36.17 10.01 26.15
CA GLN A 110 -36.55 11.42 26.20
C GLN A 110 -38.07 11.53 26.40
N ILE A 111 -38.49 12.51 27.21
CA ILE A 111 -39.90 12.75 27.54
C ILE A 111 -40.10 14.23 27.88
N ASP A 112 -41.11 14.88 27.30
CA ASP A 112 -41.48 16.27 27.63
C ASP A 112 -42.56 16.27 28.72
N VAL A 113 -42.26 16.87 29.88
CA VAL A 113 -43.11 16.81 31.08
C VAL A 113 -43.70 18.18 31.42
N ARG A 114 -45.02 18.27 31.61
CA ARG A 114 -45.71 19.52 32.01
C ARG A 114 -46.69 19.32 33.17
N PHE A 115 -46.35 19.86 34.33
CA PHE A 115 -47.27 19.93 35.46
C PHE A 115 -48.40 20.91 35.21
N LEU A 116 -49.59 20.60 35.72
CA LEU A 116 -50.72 21.50 35.74
C LEU A 116 -50.56 22.49 36.91
N TYR A 117 -50.71 23.78 36.62
CA TYR A 117 -50.72 24.82 37.64
C TYR A 117 -52.13 24.99 38.19
N ASP A 118 -52.32 24.88 39.51
CA ASP A 118 -53.52 25.42 40.13
C ASP A 118 -53.58 26.94 39.89
N THR A 119 -54.79 27.45 39.65
CA THR A 119 -55.03 28.75 39.03
C THR A 119 -54.99 29.93 40.00
N GLY A 120 -54.32 29.77 41.15
CA GLY A 120 -54.06 30.85 42.09
C GLY A 120 -53.12 30.48 43.25
N VAL A 121 -52.34 31.48 43.69
CA VAL A 121 -51.35 31.45 44.79
C VAL A 121 -50.01 30.78 44.44
N THR A 122 -48.93 31.40 44.93
CA THR A 122 -47.54 31.01 44.66
C THR A 122 -47.07 29.88 45.58
N SER A 123 -47.22 28.64 45.12
CA SER A 123 -46.61 27.43 45.72
C SER A 123 -46.26 26.44 44.61
N SER A 124 -45.55 25.35 44.96
CA SER A 124 -45.13 24.28 44.05
C SER A 124 -46.27 23.74 43.17
N PRO A 125 -45.98 23.11 42.01
CA PRO A 125 -46.97 22.31 41.30
C PRO A 125 -47.64 21.31 42.25
N SER A 126 -48.95 21.14 42.10
CA SER A 126 -49.75 20.19 42.88
C SER A 126 -49.58 18.74 42.42
N GLY A 127 -49.15 18.57 41.16
CA GLY A 127 -48.77 17.30 40.57
C GLY A 127 -47.29 16.94 40.72
N TYR A 128 -47.00 15.65 40.57
CA TYR A 128 -45.65 15.07 40.50
C TYR A 128 -45.63 13.93 39.47
N LEU A 129 -44.44 13.61 38.95
CA LEU A 129 -44.20 12.46 38.10
C LEU A 129 -42.92 11.75 38.55
N LEU A 130 -43.09 10.57 39.11
CA LEU A 130 -42.01 9.67 39.48
C LEU A 130 -41.80 8.63 38.38
N TYR A 131 -40.58 8.12 38.24
CA TYR A 131 -40.29 6.95 37.45
C TYR A 131 -39.43 5.95 38.22
N SER A 132 -39.48 4.67 37.81
CA SER A 132 -38.57 3.61 38.26
C SER A 132 -38.27 2.69 37.06
N ILE A 133 -37.05 2.16 36.99
CA ILE A 133 -36.58 1.29 35.90
C ILE A 133 -36.23 -0.11 36.42
N SER A 134 -36.30 -1.12 35.55
CA SER A 134 -35.91 -2.50 35.85
C SER A 134 -35.31 -3.22 34.64
N ALA A 135 -34.18 -3.88 34.87
CA ALA A 135 -33.47 -4.68 33.85
C ALA A 135 -34.10 -6.07 33.59
N ASP A 136 -35.01 -6.53 34.45
CA ASP A 136 -35.62 -7.87 34.37
C ASP A 136 -37.14 -7.88 34.65
N GLY A 137 -37.74 -6.71 34.91
CA GLY A 137 -39.15 -6.54 35.26
C GLY A 137 -39.49 -6.92 36.71
N VAL A 138 -38.51 -7.36 37.50
CA VAL A 138 -38.67 -7.90 38.86
C VAL A 138 -37.92 -7.05 39.89
N ASN A 139 -36.68 -6.67 39.58
CA ASN A 139 -35.81 -5.85 40.41
C ASN A 139 -35.86 -4.40 39.92
N TRP A 140 -36.58 -3.55 40.65
CA TRP A 140 -36.86 -2.16 40.29
C TRP A 140 -35.93 -1.19 41.04
N SER A 141 -35.60 -0.06 40.40
CA SER A 141 -34.82 1.02 40.99
C SER A 141 -35.58 1.76 42.09
N GLY A 142 -34.87 2.62 42.83
CA GLY A 142 -35.53 3.72 43.55
C GLY A 142 -36.35 4.59 42.60
N SER A 143 -37.30 5.36 43.15
CA SER A 143 -38.16 6.23 42.36
C SER A 143 -37.62 7.65 42.33
N ASP A 144 -37.37 8.18 41.14
CA ASP A 144 -36.81 9.52 40.91
C ASP A 144 -37.86 10.46 40.28
N GLU A 145 -37.82 11.75 40.65
CA GLU A 145 -38.86 12.74 40.30
C GLU A 145 -38.46 13.61 39.09
N LEU A 146 -39.27 13.54 38.03
CA LEU A 146 -39.07 14.29 36.80
C LEU A 146 -39.46 15.75 36.97
N GLN A 147 -38.68 16.65 36.38
CA GLN A 147 -38.95 18.09 36.39
C GLN A 147 -39.72 18.51 35.13
N SER A 148 -40.26 19.73 35.10
CA SER A 148 -40.97 20.22 33.91
C SER A 148 -40.01 20.63 32.79
N GLY A 149 -40.43 20.40 31.53
CA GLY A 149 -39.61 20.53 30.33
C GLY A 149 -39.06 19.19 29.87
N SER A 150 -38.20 19.20 28.85
CA SER A 150 -37.61 17.98 28.30
C SER A 150 -36.68 17.30 29.30
N GLN A 151 -37.00 16.05 29.66
CA GLN A 151 -36.21 15.20 30.53
C GLN A 151 -35.54 14.09 29.70
N ILE A 152 -34.35 13.67 30.11
CA ILE A 152 -33.64 12.52 29.53
C ILE A 152 -33.38 11.54 30.66
N ILE A 153 -34.04 10.38 30.60
CA ILE A 153 -33.90 9.28 31.56
C ILE A 153 -32.87 8.30 31.00
N PRO A 154 -31.74 8.04 31.70
CA PRO A 154 -30.82 7.00 31.29
C PRO A 154 -31.47 5.62 31.45
N ILE A 155 -31.32 4.77 30.44
CA ILE A 155 -31.84 3.40 30.45
C ILE A 155 -30.68 2.44 30.23
N GLU A 156 -30.49 1.52 31.17
CA GLU A 156 -29.55 0.41 31.07
C GLU A 156 -30.28 -0.91 31.35
N SER A 157 -29.85 -1.99 30.71
CA SER A 157 -30.20 -3.36 31.12
C SER A 157 -29.07 -4.34 30.81
N VAL A 158 -28.99 -5.41 31.61
CA VAL A 158 -28.01 -6.50 31.45
C VAL A 158 -28.51 -7.63 30.55
N GLY A 159 -29.81 -7.66 30.27
CA GLY A 159 -30.42 -8.43 29.18
C GLY A 159 -31.04 -7.48 28.16
N GLY A 160 -31.45 -8.00 27.01
CA GLY A 160 -31.92 -7.17 25.90
C GLY A 160 -33.33 -6.61 26.05
N THR A 161 -33.83 -6.44 27.26
CA THR A 161 -35.10 -5.78 27.56
C THR A 161 -34.88 -4.88 28.77
N CYS A 162 -35.39 -3.65 28.72
CA CYS A 162 -35.53 -2.80 29.90
C CYS A 162 -36.99 -2.41 30.10
N HIS A 163 -37.38 -2.21 31.35
CA HIS A 163 -38.72 -1.82 31.75
C HIS A 163 -38.67 -0.47 32.48
N ILE A 164 -39.69 0.36 32.27
CA ILE A 164 -39.88 1.61 33.02
C ILE A 164 -41.34 1.71 33.46
N VAL A 165 -41.58 2.19 34.68
CA VAL A 165 -42.91 2.56 35.18
C VAL A 165 -42.88 4.02 35.59
N PHE A 166 -43.70 4.82 34.93
CA PHE A 166 -44.06 6.16 35.35
C PHE A 166 -45.25 6.09 36.30
N PHE A 167 -45.27 6.92 37.34
CA PHE A 167 -46.42 7.09 38.20
C PHE A 167 -46.52 8.50 38.77
N GLY A 168 -47.72 9.05 38.79
CA GLY A 168 -47.89 10.48 39.09
C GLY A 168 -49.34 10.96 39.12
N THR A 169 -49.50 12.26 39.28
CA THR A 169 -50.79 12.96 39.30
C THR A 169 -50.63 14.40 38.83
N GLU A 170 -51.67 14.98 38.23
CA GLU A 170 -51.77 16.38 37.79
C GLU A 170 -50.60 16.83 36.88
N VAL A 171 -50.17 15.90 36.03
CA VAL A 171 -49.04 16.04 35.10
C VAL A 171 -49.40 15.50 33.72
N LEU A 172 -48.87 16.14 32.69
CA LEU A 172 -48.96 15.74 31.28
C LEU A 172 -47.58 15.32 30.77
N ILE A 173 -47.56 14.35 29.86
CA ILE A 173 -46.37 13.94 29.10
C ILE A 173 -46.64 13.95 27.60
N ASP A 174 -45.59 14.22 26.83
CA ASP A 174 -45.56 14.14 25.36
C ASP A 174 -44.14 13.75 24.88
N ASN A 175 -43.96 13.58 23.58
CA ASN A 175 -42.66 13.42 22.90
C ASN A 175 -41.79 12.29 23.48
N LEU A 176 -42.42 11.13 23.71
CA LEU A 176 -41.78 9.95 24.27
C LEU A 176 -40.88 9.27 23.21
N GLN A 177 -39.57 9.47 23.28
CA GLN A 177 -38.60 8.86 22.36
C GLN A 177 -37.65 7.93 23.12
N VAL A 178 -37.29 6.79 22.53
CA VAL A 178 -36.40 5.80 23.14
C VAL A 178 -35.24 5.51 22.21
N HIS A 179 -34.02 5.76 22.68
CA HIS A 179 -32.78 5.41 22.01
C HIS A 179 -32.06 4.34 22.83
N LEU A 180 -31.87 3.16 22.26
CA LEU A 180 -31.08 2.08 22.86
C LEU A 180 -29.95 1.69 21.90
N SER A 181 -28.79 1.40 22.48
CA SER A 181 -27.63 0.85 21.79
C SER A 181 -27.18 -0.42 22.49
N ALA A 182 -26.75 -1.41 21.71
CA ALA A 182 -26.02 -2.58 22.21
C ALA A 182 -24.55 -2.42 21.82
N PRO A 183 -23.58 -2.94 22.60
CA PRO A 183 -22.20 -2.99 22.18
C PRO A 183 -22.05 -3.96 20.98
N PRO A 184 -21.14 -3.66 20.04
CA PRO A 184 -20.80 -4.57 18.94
C PRO A 184 -20.43 -5.98 19.41
N ALA A 185 -20.94 -6.98 18.71
CA ALA A 185 -20.68 -8.39 18.98
C ALA A 185 -20.41 -9.19 17.69
N THR A 186 -19.84 -10.38 17.85
CA THR A 186 -19.72 -11.37 16.77
C THR A 186 -20.92 -12.29 16.78
N ILE A 187 -21.56 -12.47 15.63
CA ILE A 187 -22.67 -13.40 15.38
C ILE A 187 -22.16 -14.50 14.45
N TYR A 188 -22.29 -15.76 14.83
CA TYR A 188 -21.73 -16.90 14.09
C TYR A 188 -22.78 -17.56 13.19
N VAL A 189 -22.41 -17.82 11.93
CA VAL A 189 -23.25 -18.52 10.94
C VAL A 189 -22.52 -19.81 10.51
N PRO A 190 -23.04 -21.02 10.76
CA PRO A 190 -24.46 -21.32 11.04
C PRO A 190 -24.87 -21.38 12.52
N ASP A 191 -23.94 -21.22 13.47
CA ASP A 191 -24.12 -21.65 14.87
C ASP A 191 -25.17 -20.84 15.65
N ASP A 192 -25.19 -19.52 15.55
CA ASP A 192 -26.25 -18.66 16.11
C ASP A 192 -27.45 -18.57 15.16
N PHE A 193 -27.16 -18.49 13.85
CA PHE A 193 -28.17 -18.34 12.79
C PHE A 193 -27.89 -19.26 11.60
N SER A 194 -28.88 -20.07 11.22
CA SER A 194 -28.81 -21.02 10.10
C SER A 194 -28.54 -20.42 8.71
N ASN A 195 -28.58 -19.09 8.56
CA ASN A 195 -28.38 -18.38 7.30
C ASN A 195 -27.92 -16.93 7.54
N ILE A 196 -27.23 -16.37 6.55
CA ILE A 196 -26.56 -15.07 6.65
C ILE A 196 -27.56 -13.92 6.76
N GLN A 197 -28.67 -13.94 6.02
CA GLN A 197 -29.67 -12.88 6.09
C GLN A 197 -30.30 -12.77 7.49
N ALA A 198 -30.61 -13.88 8.14
CA ALA A 198 -31.17 -13.86 9.49
C ALA A 198 -30.18 -13.27 10.51
N ALA A 199 -28.87 -13.51 10.35
CA ALA A 199 -27.85 -12.85 11.16
C ALA A 199 -27.82 -11.33 10.90
N ILE A 200 -27.80 -10.89 9.63
CA ILE A 200 -27.80 -9.46 9.25
C ILE A 200 -29.07 -8.74 9.74
N ASP A 201 -30.25 -9.32 9.51
CA ASP A 201 -31.53 -8.79 9.97
C ASP A 201 -31.52 -8.56 11.50
N SER A 202 -30.84 -9.43 12.24
CA SER A 202 -30.68 -9.35 13.70
C SER A 202 -29.55 -8.45 14.22
N SER A 203 -28.60 -8.07 13.36
CA SER A 203 -27.41 -7.28 13.73
C SER A 203 -27.74 -5.82 14.04
N VAL A 204 -26.86 -5.14 14.80
CA VAL A 204 -26.79 -3.67 14.89
C VAL A 204 -25.45 -3.16 14.35
N ASP A 205 -25.37 -1.88 14.04
CA ASP A 205 -24.15 -1.23 13.53
C ASP A 205 -22.92 -1.54 14.41
N GLY A 206 -21.82 -1.88 13.76
CA GLY A 206 -20.59 -2.38 14.37
C GLY A 206 -20.53 -3.90 14.57
N ASP A 207 -21.64 -4.64 14.50
CA ASP A 207 -21.63 -6.11 14.61
C ASP A 207 -20.80 -6.78 13.49
N VAL A 208 -20.26 -7.96 13.82
CA VAL A 208 -19.52 -8.82 12.89
C VAL A 208 -20.29 -10.12 12.66
N VAL A 209 -20.85 -10.31 11.46
CA VAL A 209 -21.44 -11.58 11.03
C VAL A 209 -20.30 -12.48 10.51
N GLN A 210 -19.88 -13.42 11.35
CA GLN A 210 -18.78 -14.35 11.11
C GLN A 210 -19.31 -15.65 10.50
N VAL A 211 -19.08 -15.81 9.20
CA VAL A 211 -19.56 -16.96 8.43
C VAL A 211 -18.48 -18.05 8.39
N ALA A 212 -18.82 -19.25 8.84
CA ALA A 212 -17.97 -20.43 8.81
C ALA A 212 -17.75 -20.94 7.37
N SER A 213 -16.83 -21.89 7.19
CA SER A 213 -16.56 -22.49 5.88
C SER A 213 -17.67 -23.42 5.39
N GLY A 214 -18.02 -23.31 4.11
CA GLY A 214 -19.09 -24.07 3.48
C GLY A 214 -19.57 -23.45 2.17
N THR A 215 -20.55 -24.11 1.53
CA THR A 215 -21.28 -23.58 0.37
C THR A 215 -22.70 -23.20 0.80
N TYR A 216 -23.04 -21.94 0.60
CA TYR A 216 -24.27 -21.31 1.06
C TYR A 216 -25.14 -20.95 -0.15
N SER A 217 -26.22 -21.70 -0.39
CA SER A 217 -27.11 -21.55 -1.58
C SER A 217 -28.60 -21.63 -1.29
N SER A 218 -28.99 -21.77 -0.01
CA SER A 218 -30.39 -21.82 0.41
C SER A 218 -31.07 -20.44 0.36
N TYR A 219 -32.37 -20.42 0.63
CA TYR A 219 -33.03 -19.18 1.07
C TYR A 219 -32.31 -18.59 2.30
N GLY A 220 -32.26 -17.26 2.39
CA GLY A 220 -31.49 -16.52 3.40
C GLY A 220 -29.97 -16.47 3.16
N ASN A 221 -29.47 -17.13 2.10
CA ASN A 221 -28.04 -17.24 1.76
C ASN A 221 -27.75 -16.78 0.31
N ARG A 222 -28.68 -16.08 -0.32
CA ARG A 222 -28.59 -15.55 -1.70
C ARG A 222 -29.54 -14.36 -1.84
N ASN A 223 -29.21 -13.38 -2.68
CA ASN A 223 -29.75 -12.01 -2.65
C ASN A 223 -29.70 -11.46 -1.22
N ILE A 224 -28.52 -11.55 -0.61
CA ILE A 224 -28.23 -11.12 0.76
C ILE A 224 -28.18 -9.59 0.77
N ASP A 225 -28.79 -8.98 1.77
CA ASP A 225 -29.12 -7.56 1.83
C ASP A 225 -28.63 -6.96 3.14
N PHE A 226 -27.78 -5.93 3.05
CA PHE A 226 -27.19 -5.26 4.22
C PHE A 226 -28.16 -4.34 4.98
N ARG A 227 -29.37 -4.08 4.43
CA ARG A 227 -30.45 -3.33 5.11
C ARG A 227 -30.05 -1.91 5.56
N GLY A 228 -29.06 -1.27 4.93
CA GLY A 228 -28.54 0.03 5.37
C GLY A 228 -27.59 0.01 6.57
N LYS A 229 -27.21 -1.17 7.09
CA LYS A 229 -26.47 -1.32 8.36
C LYS A 229 -24.95 -1.28 8.19
N ALA A 230 -24.28 -0.53 9.06
CA ALA A 230 -22.82 -0.40 9.15
C ALA A 230 -22.17 -1.61 9.86
N ILE A 231 -22.27 -2.79 9.25
CA ILE A 231 -21.80 -4.08 9.81
C ILE A 231 -20.70 -4.73 8.97
N THR A 232 -19.92 -5.61 9.57
CA THR A 232 -18.95 -6.46 8.84
C THR A 232 -19.49 -7.87 8.66
N VAL A 233 -19.80 -8.25 7.41
CA VAL A 233 -20.07 -9.66 7.04
C VAL A 233 -18.78 -10.26 6.50
N GLN A 234 -18.23 -11.28 7.17
CA GLN A 234 -16.94 -11.85 6.79
C GLN A 234 -16.86 -13.39 6.88
N SER A 235 -16.12 -13.98 5.94
CA SER A 235 -15.69 -15.38 6.00
C SER A 235 -14.69 -15.62 7.12
N GLN A 236 -14.72 -16.81 7.71
CA GLN A 236 -13.78 -17.25 8.74
C GLN A 236 -12.42 -17.68 8.17
N ASN A 237 -12.40 -18.27 6.96
CA ASN A 237 -11.20 -18.90 6.38
C ASN A 237 -10.95 -18.45 4.91
N GLY A 238 -11.34 -17.22 4.57
CA GLY A 238 -11.13 -16.63 3.25
C GLY A 238 -12.05 -17.15 2.13
N PRO A 239 -11.87 -16.67 0.88
CA PRO A 239 -12.82 -16.91 -0.21
C PRO A 239 -12.78 -18.34 -0.76
N GLU A 240 -11.64 -19.04 -0.64
CA GLU A 240 -11.50 -20.44 -1.10
C GLU A 240 -12.40 -21.41 -0.34
N GLN A 241 -12.73 -21.11 0.92
CA GLN A 241 -13.40 -22.02 1.85
C GLN A 241 -14.86 -21.63 2.16
N THR A 242 -15.31 -20.45 1.71
CA THR A 242 -16.63 -19.91 2.04
C THR A 242 -17.26 -19.32 0.77
N ILE A 243 -18.23 -20.07 0.23
CA ILE A 243 -18.78 -19.86 -1.11
C ILE A 243 -20.27 -19.52 -0.99
N ILE A 244 -20.65 -18.36 -1.53
CA ILE A 244 -22.04 -17.96 -1.76
C ILE A 244 -22.41 -18.40 -3.18
N ASP A 245 -23.19 -19.48 -3.29
CA ASP A 245 -23.69 -20.01 -4.57
C ASP A 245 -25.10 -19.46 -4.81
N CYS A 246 -25.17 -18.45 -5.66
CA CYS A 246 -26.33 -17.60 -5.83
C CYS A 246 -27.50 -18.30 -6.55
N THR A 247 -27.25 -19.42 -7.24
CA THR A 247 -28.26 -20.27 -7.90
C THR A 247 -29.31 -19.51 -8.74
N ASP A 248 -28.87 -18.69 -9.72
CA ASP A 248 -29.72 -17.88 -10.62
C ASP A 248 -30.46 -16.71 -9.90
N HIS A 249 -29.90 -16.24 -8.78
CA HIS A 249 -30.24 -14.98 -8.10
C HIS A 249 -29.01 -14.06 -7.97
N ARG A 250 -29.17 -12.83 -7.47
CA ARG A 250 -28.03 -11.98 -7.06
C ARG A 250 -27.26 -12.60 -5.88
N GLY A 251 -25.98 -12.26 -5.72
CA GLY A 251 -25.22 -12.55 -4.49
C GLY A 251 -25.59 -11.59 -3.36
N PHE A 252 -25.02 -10.38 -3.38
CA PHE A 252 -25.23 -9.33 -2.38
C PHE A 252 -25.86 -8.06 -2.96
N TYR A 253 -26.60 -7.33 -2.12
CA TYR A 253 -27.26 -6.07 -2.42
C TYR A 253 -27.02 -5.09 -1.26
N PHE A 254 -26.48 -3.93 -1.60
CA PHE A 254 -26.39 -2.75 -0.74
C PHE A 254 -27.37 -1.72 -1.28
N ARG A 255 -28.25 -1.22 -0.43
CA ARG A 255 -29.31 -0.28 -0.78
C ARG A 255 -28.79 1.14 -0.62
N SER A 256 -29.58 2.03 -0.02
CA SER A 256 -29.14 3.35 0.45
C SER A 256 -29.00 3.34 1.97
N GLY A 257 -27.88 3.84 2.48
CA GLY A 257 -27.55 3.91 3.91
C GLY A 257 -26.18 3.30 4.22
N GLU A 258 -25.81 2.25 3.48
CA GLU A 258 -24.55 1.54 3.67
C GLU A 258 -23.33 2.40 3.29
N GLY A 259 -22.58 2.84 4.32
CA GLY A 259 -21.30 3.52 4.20
C GLY A 259 -20.10 2.56 4.07
N SER A 260 -18.88 3.08 4.09
CA SER A 260 -17.67 2.23 3.93
C SER A 260 -17.31 1.38 5.17
N ASP A 261 -18.07 1.55 6.24
CA ASP A 261 -18.18 0.71 7.44
C ASP A 261 -19.11 -0.50 7.24
N SER A 262 -19.91 -0.51 6.17
CA SER A 262 -20.62 -1.68 5.67
C SER A 262 -19.63 -2.54 4.87
N VAL A 263 -19.07 -3.56 5.52
CA VAL A 263 -17.94 -4.35 4.98
C VAL A 263 -18.40 -5.76 4.58
N LEU A 264 -18.05 -6.16 3.36
CA LEU A 264 -18.17 -7.53 2.87
C LEU A 264 -16.77 -8.10 2.60
N ARG A 265 -16.38 -9.16 3.32
CA ARG A 265 -14.99 -9.64 3.32
C ARG A 265 -14.83 -11.16 3.13
N GLY A 266 -13.96 -11.58 2.22
CA GLY A 266 -13.42 -12.94 2.21
C GLY A 266 -14.32 -14.01 1.58
N PHE A 267 -15.21 -13.68 0.64
CA PHE A 267 -16.15 -14.65 0.05
C PHE A 267 -15.85 -14.95 -1.42
N THR A 268 -16.05 -16.21 -1.84
CA THR A 268 -16.36 -16.49 -3.25
C THR A 268 -17.87 -16.26 -3.46
N ILE A 269 -18.24 -15.52 -4.49
CA ILE A 269 -19.63 -15.26 -4.91
C ILE A 269 -19.76 -15.81 -6.33
N VAL A 270 -20.60 -16.82 -6.53
CA VAL A 270 -20.63 -17.62 -7.77
C VAL A 270 -22.04 -17.86 -8.30
N GLY A 271 -22.19 -17.88 -9.63
CA GLY A 271 -23.47 -18.16 -10.28
C GLY A 271 -24.53 -17.08 -10.10
N GLY A 272 -24.09 -15.85 -9.81
CA GLY A 272 -24.95 -14.68 -9.67
C GLY A 272 -25.69 -14.38 -10.98
N ARG A 273 -27.01 -14.17 -10.92
CA ARG A 273 -27.79 -13.82 -12.12
C ARG A 273 -28.98 -12.93 -11.79
N VAL A 274 -29.12 -11.86 -12.55
CA VAL A 274 -30.31 -11.01 -12.54
C VAL A 274 -30.80 -10.82 -13.97
N ARG A 275 -32.04 -11.24 -14.23
CA ARG A 275 -32.64 -11.22 -15.58
C ARG A 275 -33.64 -10.07 -15.68
N GLY A 276 -33.62 -9.35 -16.79
CA GLY A 276 -34.56 -8.26 -17.07
C GLY A 276 -34.33 -7.66 -18.45
N SER A 277 -35.27 -6.86 -18.92
CA SER A 277 -35.07 -6.01 -20.10
C SER A 277 -34.22 -4.78 -19.77
N GLU A 278 -33.58 -4.22 -20.79
CA GLU A 278 -32.90 -2.91 -20.91
C GLU A 278 -32.91 -2.00 -19.66
N ILE A 279 -31.71 -1.63 -19.21
CA ILE A 279 -31.50 -0.64 -18.14
C ILE A 279 -32.11 0.70 -18.58
N PRO A 280 -32.86 1.43 -17.71
CA PRO A 280 -33.44 2.71 -18.10
C PRO A 280 -32.38 3.68 -18.67
N PRO A 281 -32.56 4.21 -19.89
CA PRO A 281 -31.50 4.93 -20.61
C PRO A 281 -31.19 6.32 -20.02
N ASP A 282 -32.14 6.86 -19.25
CA ASP A 282 -32.15 8.18 -18.62
C ASP A 282 -32.31 8.11 -17.09
N GLY A 283 -31.69 9.09 -16.40
CA GLY A 283 -31.55 9.08 -14.94
C GLY A 283 -32.84 9.32 -14.16
N ASP A 284 -33.88 9.88 -14.79
CA ASP A 284 -35.16 10.20 -14.14
C ASP A 284 -36.09 8.97 -14.02
N SER A 285 -35.78 7.90 -14.76
CA SER A 285 -36.56 6.66 -14.82
C SER A 285 -36.15 5.62 -13.74
N TRP A 286 -35.21 5.96 -12.83
CA TRP A 286 -34.66 5.01 -11.87
C TRP A 286 -35.56 4.77 -10.65
N SER A 287 -35.96 3.52 -10.41
CA SER A 287 -37.13 3.19 -9.59
C SER A 287 -36.85 2.54 -8.22
N LEU A 288 -35.59 2.51 -7.75
CA LEU A 288 -35.16 1.83 -6.51
C LEU A 288 -35.64 0.37 -6.43
N ASN A 289 -35.59 -0.33 -7.58
CA ASN A 289 -36.16 -1.66 -7.73
C ASN A 289 -35.03 -2.72 -7.78
N PRO A 290 -34.94 -3.62 -6.79
CA PRO A 290 -33.91 -4.67 -6.78
C PRO A 290 -34.00 -5.65 -7.96
N ALA A 291 -35.10 -5.66 -8.71
CA ALA A 291 -35.27 -6.43 -9.94
C ALA A 291 -34.68 -5.77 -11.21
N HIS A 292 -34.06 -4.58 -11.12
CA HIS A 292 -33.25 -4.05 -12.22
C HIS A 292 -32.12 -5.04 -12.56
N PRO A 293 -31.82 -5.30 -13.86
CA PRO A 293 -30.86 -6.33 -14.31
C PRO A 293 -29.40 -5.87 -14.14
N VAL A 294 -29.05 -5.57 -12.90
CA VAL A 294 -27.85 -4.81 -12.52
C VAL A 294 -27.19 -5.46 -11.31
N GLY A 295 -25.87 -5.65 -11.36
CA GLY A 295 -25.07 -6.25 -10.29
C GLY A 295 -25.41 -7.72 -10.09
N GLY A 296 -24.83 -8.59 -10.93
CA GLY A 296 -25.11 -10.03 -10.91
C GLY A 296 -24.57 -10.74 -9.67
N GLY A 297 -23.30 -10.46 -9.32
CA GLY A 297 -22.69 -10.87 -8.05
C GLY A 297 -23.04 -9.91 -6.93
N ILE A 298 -22.73 -8.61 -7.11
CA ILE A 298 -22.94 -7.55 -6.12
C ILE A 298 -23.59 -6.32 -6.78
N PHE A 299 -24.58 -5.71 -6.12
CA PHE A 299 -25.18 -4.44 -6.52
C PHE A 299 -25.12 -3.41 -5.39
N CYS A 300 -24.60 -2.20 -5.67
CA CYS A 300 -24.63 -1.04 -4.77
C CYS A 300 -25.55 0.06 -5.35
N GLU A 301 -26.59 0.45 -4.62
CA GLU A 301 -27.65 1.36 -5.09
C GLU A 301 -27.77 2.61 -4.22
N PHE A 302 -26.93 3.62 -4.49
CA PHE A 302 -26.72 4.81 -3.64
C PHE A 302 -26.06 4.48 -2.28
N SER A 303 -25.17 3.48 -2.29
CA SER A 303 -24.33 3.04 -1.17
C SER A 303 -22.84 3.01 -1.53
N SER A 304 -22.00 3.06 -0.50
CA SER A 304 -20.54 3.17 -0.61
C SER A 304 -19.79 2.12 0.24
N PRO A 305 -20.13 0.82 0.11
CA PRO A 305 -19.60 -0.25 0.95
C PRO A 305 -18.12 -0.54 0.69
N SER A 306 -17.49 -1.27 1.61
CA SER A 306 -16.14 -1.84 1.43
C SER A 306 -16.22 -3.33 1.10
N ILE A 307 -15.91 -3.68 -0.14
CA ILE A 307 -15.85 -5.05 -0.66
C ILE A 307 -14.37 -5.46 -0.70
N VAL A 308 -13.97 -6.46 0.09
CA VAL A 308 -12.55 -6.76 0.37
C VAL A 308 -12.22 -8.25 0.27
N ASN A 309 -11.18 -8.61 -0.48
CA ASN A 309 -10.71 -10.00 -0.61
C ASN A 309 -11.84 -10.97 -1.02
N CYS A 310 -12.58 -10.61 -2.08
CA CYS A 310 -13.70 -11.38 -2.58
C CYS A 310 -13.43 -11.87 -4.01
N VAL A 311 -13.90 -13.07 -4.32
CA VAL A 311 -13.81 -13.68 -5.66
C VAL A 311 -15.22 -13.72 -6.26
N ILE A 312 -15.54 -12.77 -7.14
CA ILE A 312 -16.83 -12.69 -7.82
C ILE A 312 -16.66 -13.34 -9.20
N ARG A 313 -17.32 -14.48 -9.44
CA ARG A 313 -17.14 -15.24 -10.68
C ARG A 313 -18.39 -15.94 -11.21
N ASP A 314 -18.40 -16.25 -12.50
CA ASP A 314 -19.57 -16.84 -13.19
C ASP A 314 -20.88 -16.04 -13.01
N CYS A 315 -20.78 -14.73 -12.73
CA CYS A 315 -21.93 -13.86 -12.43
C CYS A 315 -22.42 -13.10 -13.68
N SER A 316 -23.68 -12.69 -13.71
CA SER A 316 -24.33 -12.20 -14.93
C SER A 316 -25.48 -11.20 -14.72
N ALA A 317 -25.52 -10.17 -15.56
CA ALA A 317 -26.49 -9.07 -15.56
C ALA A 317 -26.62 -8.45 -16.97
N GLU A 318 -27.35 -7.35 -17.12
CA GLU A 318 -27.19 -6.45 -18.29
C GLU A 318 -26.12 -5.38 -18.01
N LEU A 319 -26.02 -4.89 -16.77
CA LEU A 319 -24.97 -3.99 -16.27
C LEU A 319 -24.27 -4.56 -15.02
N GLY A 320 -22.94 -4.60 -14.99
CA GLY A 320 -22.20 -5.05 -13.81
C GLY A 320 -22.40 -6.54 -13.55
N GLY A 321 -21.89 -7.39 -14.44
CA GLY A 321 -22.05 -8.84 -14.35
C GLY A 321 -21.51 -9.38 -13.02
N GLY A 322 -20.28 -8.99 -12.67
CA GLY A 322 -19.71 -9.16 -11.34
C GLY A 322 -20.27 -8.15 -10.34
N ILE A 323 -19.92 -6.88 -10.48
CA ILE A 323 -20.26 -5.79 -9.54
C ILE A 323 -20.89 -4.61 -10.29
N ALA A 324 -21.94 -4.01 -9.71
CA ALA A 324 -22.50 -2.74 -10.19
C ALA A 324 -22.56 -1.68 -9.09
N SER A 325 -22.33 -0.41 -9.47
CA SER A 325 -22.68 0.77 -8.68
C SER A 325 -23.59 1.72 -9.46
N VAL A 326 -24.59 2.25 -8.78
CA VAL A 326 -25.52 3.28 -9.28
C VAL A 326 -25.56 4.42 -8.26
N GLY A 327 -24.94 5.56 -8.59
CA GLY A 327 -24.88 6.74 -7.73
C GLY A 327 -24.26 6.51 -6.34
N GLY A 328 -23.33 5.56 -6.23
CA GLY A 328 -22.64 5.20 -4.97
C GLY A 328 -21.12 5.07 -5.14
N SER A 329 -20.38 5.12 -4.04
CA SER A 329 -18.92 5.22 -4.02
C SER A 329 -18.23 4.00 -3.36
N PRO A 330 -18.41 2.78 -3.91
CA PRO A 330 -17.87 1.56 -3.30
C PRO A 330 -16.34 1.52 -3.35
N LYS A 331 -15.76 0.90 -2.32
CA LYS A 331 -14.34 0.54 -2.25
C LYS A 331 -14.21 -0.94 -2.54
N ILE A 332 -13.41 -1.30 -3.54
CA ILE A 332 -13.21 -2.67 -4.02
C ILE A 332 -11.71 -2.96 -3.90
N ILE A 333 -11.33 -3.88 -3.00
CA ILE A 333 -9.94 -4.06 -2.55
C ILE A 333 -9.60 -5.55 -2.53
N ASP A 334 -8.41 -5.95 -3.00
CA ASP A 334 -7.95 -7.35 -3.05
C ASP A 334 -8.90 -8.31 -3.81
N CYS A 335 -9.76 -7.81 -4.71
CA CYS A 335 -10.84 -8.59 -5.30
C CYS A 335 -10.48 -9.19 -6.67
N VAL A 336 -10.93 -10.42 -6.91
CA VAL A 336 -10.91 -11.06 -8.23
C VAL A 336 -12.32 -11.02 -8.81
N ILE A 337 -12.50 -10.36 -9.94
CA ILE A 337 -13.75 -10.32 -10.70
C ILE A 337 -13.49 -11.02 -12.03
N GLU A 338 -13.87 -12.29 -12.14
CA GLU A 338 -13.52 -13.14 -13.28
C GLU A 338 -14.69 -13.84 -13.95
N GLN A 339 -14.59 -14.08 -15.26
CA GLN A 339 -15.52 -14.92 -16.04
C GLN A 339 -17.00 -14.46 -15.95
N CYS A 340 -17.25 -13.23 -15.51
CA CYS A 340 -18.59 -12.65 -15.42
C CYS A 340 -19.04 -12.13 -16.78
N THR A 341 -20.35 -12.01 -16.97
CA THR A 341 -20.95 -11.67 -18.27
C THR A 341 -21.97 -10.54 -18.19
N ALA A 342 -22.00 -9.69 -19.20
CA ALA A 342 -23.04 -8.68 -19.37
C ALA A 342 -23.78 -8.85 -20.70
N GLY A 343 -25.10 -8.68 -20.69
CA GLY A 343 -25.94 -8.71 -21.90
C GLY A 343 -26.47 -10.09 -22.28
N GLY A 344 -27.55 -10.12 -23.07
CA GLY A 344 -28.18 -11.34 -23.57
C GLY A 344 -29.15 -12.00 -22.58
N LEU A 345 -29.57 -11.28 -21.54
CA LEU A 345 -30.63 -11.65 -20.59
C LEU A 345 -31.94 -10.89 -20.89
N GLY A 346 -31.85 -9.75 -21.58
CA GLY A 346 -32.96 -8.92 -22.04
C GLY A 346 -33.39 -9.15 -23.50
N SER A 347 -33.72 -8.06 -24.20
CA SER A 347 -33.95 -8.04 -25.65
C SER A 347 -32.63 -8.16 -26.43
N ALA A 348 -32.69 -8.56 -27.70
CA ALA A 348 -31.49 -8.79 -28.52
C ALA A 348 -30.60 -7.54 -28.72
N ASP A 349 -31.12 -6.35 -28.43
CA ASP A 349 -30.45 -5.06 -28.65
C ASP A 349 -29.92 -4.40 -27.36
N SER A 350 -30.23 -4.95 -26.18
CA SER A 350 -30.18 -4.25 -24.87
C SER A 350 -28.79 -3.86 -24.32
N GLY A 351 -27.70 -4.32 -24.93
CA GLY A 351 -26.36 -3.76 -24.73
C GLY A 351 -25.65 -4.19 -23.44
N GLY A 352 -24.84 -5.26 -23.50
CA GLY A 352 -24.05 -5.70 -22.34
C GLY A 352 -23.01 -4.64 -21.90
N HIS A 353 -23.06 -4.20 -20.65
CA HIS A 353 -22.17 -3.14 -20.12
C HIS A 353 -21.48 -3.59 -18.81
N GLY A 354 -20.16 -3.41 -18.68
CA GLY A 354 -19.46 -3.69 -17.43
C GLY A 354 -19.56 -5.16 -16.99
N ALA A 355 -19.08 -6.11 -17.79
CA ALA A 355 -19.22 -7.54 -17.45
C ALA A 355 -18.48 -7.90 -16.15
N GLY A 356 -17.31 -7.30 -15.90
CA GLY A 356 -16.70 -7.24 -14.58
C GLY A 356 -17.39 -6.23 -13.67
N ILE A 357 -17.15 -4.93 -13.92
CA ILE A 357 -17.64 -3.82 -13.09
C ILE A 357 -18.40 -2.79 -13.94
N GLY A 358 -19.59 -2.38 -13.51
CA GLY A 358 -20.41 -1.34 -14.14
C GLY A 358 -20.71 -0.16 -13.21
N LEU A 359 -20.40 1.07 -13.63
CA LEU A 359 -20.53 2.30 -12.85
C LEU A 359 -21.36 3.35 -13.61
N ILE A 360 -22.51 3.75 -13.05
CA ILE A 360 -23.40 4.76 -13.65
C ILE A 360 -23.93 5.79 -12.63
N ARG A 361 -24.53 6.87 -13.15
CA ARG A 361 -25.28 7.92 -12.42
C ARG A 361 -24.49 8.61 -11.30
N GLY A 362 -23.23 8.99 -11.55
CA GLY A 362 -22.39 9.67 -10.57
C GLY A 362 -21.85 8.73 -9.50
N SER A 363 -21.56 7.48 -9.86
CA SER A 363 -20.80 6.59 -8.98
C SER A 363 -19.35 7.04 -8.88
N GLU A 364 -18.68 6.82 -7.75
CA GLU A 364 -17.26 7.19 -7.54
C GLU A 364 -16.48 6.01 -6.93
N ALA A 365 -16.10 5.05 -7.77
CA ALA A 365 -15.48 3.81 -7.31
C ALA A 365 -13.99 3.97 -6.99
N THR A 366 -13.54 3.35 -5.91
CA THR A 366 -12.10 3.17 -5.61
C THR A 366 -11.77 1.69 -5.72
N ILE A 367 -10.86 1.32 -6.61
CA ILE A 367 -10.51 -0.06 -6.96
C ILE A 367 -9.00 -0.24 -6.75
N ILE A 368 -8.60 -1.16 -5.87
CA ILE A 368 -7.21 -1.27 -5.40
C ILE A 368 -6.80 -2.76 -5.37
N ASP A 369 -5.63 -3.10 -5.90
CA ASP A 369 -5.04 -4.45 -5.86
C ASP A 369 -5.99 -5.55 -6.42
N CYS A 370 -6.80 -5.20 -7.43
CA CYS A 370 -7.84 -6.07 -7.99
C CYS A 370 -7.48 -6.69 -9.35
N ALA A 371 -7.95 -7.92 -9.60
CA ALA A 371 -7.85 -8.60 -10.89
C ALA A 371 -9.24 -8.69 -11.56
N ILE A 372 -9.45 -7.94 -12.64
CA ILE A 372 -10.70 -7.86 -13.39
C ILE A 372 -10.46 -8.50 -14.76
N ARG A 373 -10.72 -9.81 -14.88
CA ARG A 373 -10.25 -10.58 -16.05
C ARG A 373 -11.21 -11.62 -16.62
N ASP A 374 -11.01 -12.00 -17.88
CA ASP A 374 -11.81 -13.01 -18.59
C ASP A 374 -13.32 -12.68 -18.71
N ASN A 375 -13.75 -11.44 -18.41
CA ASN A 375 -15.16 -11.05 -18.40
C ASN A 375 -15.67 -10.76 -19.83
N ILE A 376 -16.91 -11.12 -20.15
CA ILE A 376 -17.46 -11.06 -21.51
C ILE A 376 -18.76 -10.25 -21.59
N ALA A 377 -18.74 -9.16 -22.34
CA ALA A 377 -19.94 -8.38 -22.66
C ALA A 377 -20.46 -8.75 -24.07
N TYR A 378 -21.76 -9.03 -24.17
CA TYR A 378 -22.43 -9.53 -25.37
C TYR A 378 -23.38 -8.49 -25.98
N VAL A 379 -23.20 -8.23 -27.27
CA VAL A 379 -24.00 -7.36 -28.16
C VAL A 379 -23.98 -5.88 -27.77
N ASN A 380 -23.72 -5.00 -28.76
CA ASN A 380 -23.71 -3.52 -28.63
C ASN A 380 -22.91 -3.01 -27.41
N SER A 381 -21.88 -3.76 -27.03
CA SER A 381 -21.33 -3.72 -25.67
C SER A 381 -20.32 -2.61 -25.43
N ARG A 382 -20.13 -2.28 -24.14
CA ARG A 382 -19.13 -1.30 -23.72
C ARG A 382 -18.46 -1.71 -22.41
N GLY A 383 -17.13 -1.57 -22.34
CA GLY A 383 -16.35 -1.78 -21.12
C GLY A 383 -16.50 -3.18 -20.53
N ALA A 384 -15.97 -4.22 -21.17
CA ALA A 384 -16.21 -5.59 -20.69
C ALA A 384 -15.54 -5.87 -19.34
N GLY A 385 -14.33 -5.38 -19.09
CA GLY A 385 -13.74 -5.34 -17.75
C GLY A 385 -14.45 -4.30 -16.87
N VAL A 386 -14.29 -3.02 -17.21
CA VAL A 386 -14.87 -1.88 -16.49
C VAL A 386 -15.66 -0.96 -17.44
N TYR A 387 -16.89 -0.64 -17.08
CA TYR A 387 -17.73 0.35 -17.77
C TYR A 387 -18.00 1.54 -16.85
N CYS A 388 -17.51 2.71 -17.21
CA CYS A 388 -17.69 3.96 -16.46
C CYS A 388 -18.43 4.99 -17.32
N ARG A 389 -19.70 5.29 -17.00
CA ARG A 389 -20.50 6.30 -17.71
C ARG A 389 -21.03 7.36 -16.74
N GLN A 390 -20.75 8.63 -17.03
CA GLN A 390 -21.14 9.79 -16.18
C GLN A 390 -20.83 9.53 -14.68
N SER A 391 -19.65 8.98 -14.40
CA SER A 391 -19.20 8.45 -13.12
C SER A 391 -17.67 8.53 -13.05
N THR A 392 -17.07 8.35 -11.88
CA THR A 392 -15.62 8.30 -11.73
C THR A 392 -15.11 6.95 -11.21
N ALA A 393 -13.87 6.62 -11.56
CA ALA A 393 -13.15 5.49 -10.99
C ALA A 393 -11.65 5.82 -10.80
N LEU A 394 -11.14 5.51 -9.61
CA LEU A 394 -9.70 5.41 -9.33
C LEU A 394 -9.32 3.93 -9.28
N LEU A 395 -8.31 3.55 -10.06
CA LEU A 395 -7.77 2.19 -10.14
C LEU A 395 -6.29 2.21 -9.80
N VAL A 396 -5.87 1.42 -8.81
CA VAL A 396 -4.49 1.33 -8.33
C VAL A 396 -4.05 -0.14 -8.32
N ASN A 397 -2.86 -0.44 -8.85
CA ASN A 397 -2.27 -1.80 -8.90
C ASN A 397 -3.19 -2.88 -9.54
N CYS A 398 -4.14 -2.50 -10.39
CA CYS A 398 -5.13 -3.44 -10.91
C CYS A 398 -4.66 -4.12 -12.20
N ASP A 399 -4.94 -5.42 -12.34
CA ASP A 399 -4.87 -6.12 -13.63
C ASP A 399 -6.25 -6.17 -14.27
N ILE A 400 -6.35 -5.67 -15.50
CA ILE A 400 -7.57 -5.63 -16.31
C ILE A 400 -7.27 -6.40 -17.59
N SER A 401 -7.44 -7.73 -17.57
CA SER A 401 -6.90 -8.61 -18.60
C SER A 401 -7.89 -9.56 -19.27
N TYR A 402 -7.66 -9.89 -20.55
CA TYR A 402 -8.43 -10.88 -21.32
C TYR A 402 -9.96 -10.62 -21.45
N ASN A 403 -10.45 -9.44 -21.06
CA ASN A 403 -11.87 -9.09 -21.13
C ASN A 403 -12.32 -8.86 -22.59
N SER A 404 -13.55 -9.25 -22.94
CA SER A 404 -14.05 -9.29 -24.32
C SER A 404 -15.41 -8.63 -24.48
N ALA A 405 -15.45 -7.47 -25.16
CA ALA A 405 -16.69 -6.89 -25.68
C ALA A 405 -16.98 -7.46 -27.07
N ARG A 406 -18.23 -7.90 -27.34
CA ARG A 406 -18.60 -8.59 -28.60
C ARG A 406 -19.75 -7.93 -29.37
N GLY A 407 -19.48 -7.55 -30.62
CA GLY A 407 -20.48 -7.10 -31.62
C GLY A 407 -20.80 -5.61 -31.58
N SER A 408 -20.14 -4.82 -32.45
CA SER A 408 -20.22 -3.34 -32.53
C SER A 408 -19.92 -2.65 -31.19
N VAL A 409 -18.62 -2.58 -30.84
CA VAL A 409 -18.16 -2.58 -29.44
C VAL A 409 -16.96 -1.70 -29.15
N SER A 410 -16.98 -1.04 -27.99
CA SER A 410 -15.94 -0.12 -27.52
C SER A 410 -15.46 -0.46 -26.11
N GLY A 411 -14.14 -0.44 -25.86
CA GLY A 411 -13.57 -0.65 -24.53
C GLY A 411 -13.62 -2.13 -24.12
N GLY A 412 -12.58 -2.90 -24.45
CA GLY A 412 -12.50 -4.31 -24.05
C GLY A 412 -12.16 -4.40 -22.57
N GLY A 413 -11.02 -3.82 -22.18
CA GLY A 413 -10.64 -3.67 -20.77
C GLY A 413 -11.51 -2.62 -20.08
N LEU A 414 -11.51 -1.39 -20.59
CA LEU A 414 -12.21 -0.26 -19.99
C LEU A 414 -12.93 0.62 -21.02
N TYR A 415 -14.14 1.07 -20.67
CA TYR A 415 -14.84 2.18 -21.33
C TYR A 415 -15.04 3.33 -20.34
N CYS A 416 -14.72 4.55 -20.79
CA CYS A 416 -15.01 5.81 -20.14
C CYS A 416 -15.86 6.67 -21.08
N GLY A 417 -16.85 7.41 -20.58
CA GLY A 417 -17.55 8.38 -21.43
C GLY A 417 -18.80 9.06 -20.87
N GLY A 418 -19.17 10.14 -21.55
CA GLY A 418 -20.31 11.01 -21.21
C GLY A 418 -19.97 12.05 -20.14
N PHE A 419 -20.78 13.12 -20.10
CA PHE A 419 -20.49 14.33 -19.34
C PHE A 419 -20.14 14.05 -17.86
N GLY A 420 -18.95 14.47 -17.44
CA GLY A 420 -18.43 14.32 -16.09
C GLY A 420 -17.77 12.97 -15.79
N ALA A 421 -17.58 12.09 -16.79
CA ALA A 421 -16.87 10.84 -16.59
C ALA A 421 -15.35 11.05 -16.38
N GLY A 422 -14.75 10.24 -15.50
CA GLY A 422 -13.32 10.34 -15.21
C GLY A 422 -12.72 9.03 -14.75
N VAL A 423 -11.56 8.66 -15.28
CA VAL A 423 -10.88 7.41 -14.98
C VAL A 423 -9.39 7.67 -14.74
N VAL A 424 -8.89 7.25 -13.59
CA VAL A 424 -7.47 7.37 -13.21
C VAL A 424 -6.92 5.97 -12.96
N LEU A 425 -5.82 5.64 -13.65
CA LEU A 425 -5.06 4.41 -13.47
C LEU A 425 -3.66 4.75 -12.95
N GLU A 426 -3.29 4.12 -11.84
CA GLU A 426 -1.94 4.19 -11.25
C GLU A 426 -1.41 2.76 -11.11
N ASN A 427 -0.21 2.49 -11.62
CA ASN A 427 0.43 1.17 -11.50
C ASN A 427 -0.39 -0.02 -12.05
N CYS A 428 -1.31 0.24 -12.99
CA CYS A 428 -2.23 -0.76 -13.54
C CYS A 428 -1.71 -1.44 -14.82
N LEU A 429 -2.14 -2.68 -15.03
CA LEU A 429 -1.97 -3.45 -16.27
C LEU A 429 -3.33 -3.56 -16.99
N VAL A 430 -3.36 -3.22 -18.28
CA VAL A 430 -4.54 -3.37 -19.15
C VAL A 430 -4.14 -4.21 -20.35
N SER A 431 -4.34 -5.53 -20.29
CA SER A 431 -3.70 -6.44 -21.25
C SER A 431 -4.60 -7.47 -21.93
N ASN A 432 -4.27 -7.83 -23.17
CA ASN A 432 -4.94 -8.92 -23.92
C ASN A 432 -6.48 -8.78 -24.10
N ASN A 433 -7.06 -7.61 -23.81
CA ASN A 433 -8.49 -7.37 -23.92
C ASN A 433 -8.92 -7.18 -25.39
N ILE A 434 -10.22 -7.34 -25.67
CA ILE A 434 -10.76 -7.41 -27.04
C ILE A 434 -12.02 -6.54 -27.19
N ALA A 435 -12.02 -5.63 -28.17
CA ALA A 435 -13.19 -4.85 -28.60
C ALA A 435 -13.09 -4.45 -30.09
N GLY A 436 -14.06 -3.71 -30.63
CA GLY A 436 -14.04 -3.20 -32.01
C GLY A 436 -13.24 -1.91 -32.15
N ALA A 437 -13.20 -1.10 -31.08
CA ALA A 437 -12.35 0.06 -30.90
C ALA A 437 -11.94 0.17 -29.41
N GLY A 438 -10.71 0.60 -29.13
CA GLY A 438 -10.20 0.67 -27.76
C GLY A 438 -10.19 -0.71 -27.09
N GLY A 439 -9.44 -1.66 -27.65
CA GLY A 439 -9.30 -3.01 -27.09
C GLY A 439 -8.92 -2.97 -25.62
N GLY A 440 -7.89 -2.19 -25.28
CA GLY A 440 -7.56 -1.85 -23.89
C GLY A 440 -8.55 -0.83 -23.31
N ILE A 441 -8.49 0.41 -23.78
CA ILE A 441 -9.26 1.55 -23.26
C ILE A 441 -9.98 2.29 -24.40
N PHE A 442 -11.26 2.62 -24.19
CA PHE A 442 -12.03 3.56 -25.02
C PHE A 442 -12.51 4.76 -24.18
N ALA A 443 -12.43 5.97 -24.74
CA ALA A 443 -12.82 7.24 -24.14
C ALA A 443 -13.76 8.04 -25.06
N GLU A 444 -14.81 8.64 -24.51
CA GLU A 444 -15.91 9.25 -25.27
C GLU A 444 -16.40 10.59 -24.67
N SER A 445 -15.97 11.69 -25.28
CA SER A 445 -16.51 13.06 -25.20
C SER A 445 -16.74 13.65 -23.80
N PHE A 446 -15.93 14.68 -23.47
CA PHE A 446 -15.93 15.42 -22.20
C PHE A 446 -15.54 14.58 -20.97
N ASP A 447 -14.85 13.47 -21.19
CA ASP A 447 -14.27 12.62 -20.17
C ASP A 447 -12.76 12.86 -20.01
N HIS A 448 -12.21 12.42 -18.88
CA HIS A 448 -10.79 12.50 -18.57
C HIS A 448 -10.22 11.12 -18.23
N VAL A 449 -9.23 10.65 -19.00
CA VAL A 449 -8.51 9.40 -18.70
C VAL A 449 -7.05 9.69 -18.41
N ARG A 450 -6.56 9.29 -17.23
CA ARG A 450 -5.19 9.56 -16.78
C ARG A 450 -4.47 8.26 -16.41
N LEU A 451 -3.30 8.04 -17.01
CA LEU A 451 -2.44 6.88 -16.77
C LEU A 451 -1.09 7.33 -16.21
N THR A 452 -0.73 6.83 -15.03
CA THR A 452 0.58 7.01 -14.40
C THR A 452 1.19 5.64 -14.11
N ASN A 453 2.44 5.40 -14.52
CA ASN A 453 3.13 4.12 -14.33
C ASN A 453 2.29 2.92 -14.83
N CYS A 454 1.64 2.98 -15.99
CA CYS A 454 0.72 1.93 -16.46
C CYS A 454 1.24 1.17 -17.68
N THR A 455 0.79 -0.07 -17.88
CA THR A 455 1.07 -0.86 -19.09
C THR A 455 -0.23 -1.20 -19.83
N VAL A 456 -0.36 -0.79 -21.08
CA VAL A 456 -1.50 -1.11 -21.96
C VAL A 456 -0.99 -1.91 -23.17
N ALA A 457 -1.09 -3.24 -23.13
CA ALA A 457 -0.38 -4.10 -24.09
C ALA A 457 -1.09 -5.41 -24.48
N GLY A 458 -0.85 -5.92 -25.69
CA GLY A 458 -1.45 -7.16 -26.19
C GLY A 458 -2.94 -7.06 -26.57
N ASN A 459 -3.56 -5.87 -26.47
CA ASN A 459 -5.00 -5.71 -26.68
C ASN A 459 -5.37 -5.73 -28.17
N ARG A 460 -6.51 -6.36 -28.49
CA ARG A 460 -6.87 -6.77 -29.86
C ARG A 460 -8.17 -6.16 -30.38
N LEU A 461 -8.27 -6.08 -31.71
CA LEU A 461 -9.41 -5.52 -32.42
C LEU A 461 -10.25 -6.61 -33.11
N SER A 462 -11.53 -6.70 -32.76
CA SER A 462 -12.44 -7.78 -33.17
C SER A 462 -13.20 -7.52 -34.48
N GLY A 463 -12.88 -6.45 -35.21
CA GLY A 463 -13.66 -5.96 -36.36
C GLY A 463 -12.80 -5.63 -37.57
N SER A 464 -13.41 -5.61 -38.76
CA SER A 464 -12.72 -5.32 -40.03
C SER A 464 -12.25 -3.87 -40.18
N GLU A 465 -12.62 -2.98 -39.26
CA GLU A 465 -12.19 -1.56 -39.22
C GLU A 465 -10.92 -1.35 -38.37
N ALA A 466 -10.20 -2.43 -38.04
CA ALA A 466 -8.99 -2.42 -37.22
C ALA A 466 -7.87 -1.48 -37.73
N SER A 467 -7.85 -1.12 -39.01
CA SER A 467 -6.89 -0.17 -39.59
C SER A 467 -7.17 1.30 -39.29
N SER A 468 -8.32 1.63 -38.69
CA SER A 468 -8.73 3.01 -38.37
C SER A 468 -9.13 3.19 -36.89
N SER A 469 -8.78 2.23 -36.03
CA SER A 469 -9.05 2.27 -34.59
C SER A 469 -7.78 2.09 -33.78
N GLY A 470 -7.71 2.73 -32.61
CA GLY A 470 -6.74 2.40 -31.58
C GLY A 470 -7.09 1.07 -30.91
N GLY A 471 -6.16 0.12 -30.84
CA GLY A 471 -6.31 -1.14 -30.11
C GLY A 471 -5.88 -1.06 -28.65
N GLY A 472 -4.84 -0.29 -28.35
CA GLY A 472 -4.44 0.00 -26.97
C GLY A 472 -5.40 1.01 -26.34
N ILE A 473 -5.34 2.26 -26.81
CA ILE A 473 -6.18 3.37 -26.36
C ILE A 473 -6.83 4.06 -27.57
N HIS A 474 -8.15 4.30 -27.53
CA HIS A 474 -8.91 5.05 -28.53
C HIS A 474 -9.75 6.14 -27.83
N SER A 475 -9.56 7.42 -28.19
CA SER A 475 -10.36 8.54 -27.69
C SER A 475 -11.14 9.24 -28.80
N VAL A 476 -12.42 9.52 -28.54
CA VAL A 476 -13.30 10.34 -29.39
C VAL A 476 -13.73 11.57 -28.58
N GLY A 477 -12.88 12.60 -28.56
CA GLY A 477 -13.13 13.87 -27.85
C GLY A 477 -12.93 13.84 -26.33
N GLY A 478 -12.24 12.81 -25.81
CA GLY A 478 -11.83 12.71 -24.40
C GLY A 478 -10.40 13.21 -24.15
N ASP A 479 -10.18 13.86 -22.99
CA ASP A 479 -8.85 14.32 -22.53
C ASP A 479 -8.03 13.14 -22.00
N ILE A 480 -6.95 12.80 -22.71
CA ILE A 480 -6.05 11.71 -22.34
C ILE A 480 -4.72 12.27 -21.85
N VAL A 481 -4.26 11.84 -20.67
CA VAL A 481 -2.95 12.17 -20.10
C VAL A 481 -2.22 10.88 -19.74
N ILE A 482 -0.96 10.75 -20.16
CA ILE A 482 -0.17 9.52 -20.01
C ILE A 482 1.24 9.90 -19.55
N ARG A 483 1.72 9.33 -18.44
CA ARG A 483 3.07 9.56 -17.91
C ARG A 483 3.70 8.27 -17.38
N ASN A 484 5.01 8.11 -17.54
CA ASN A 484 5.79 6.92 -17.14
C ASN A 484 5.20 5.58 -17.62
N SER A 485 4.43 5.57 -18.71
CA SER A 485 3.59 4.42 -19.08
C SER A 485 4.06 3.78 -20.38
N ILE A 486 3.63 2.55 -20.63
CA ILE A 486 3.97 1.76 -21.82
C ILE A 486 2.69 1.40 -22.56
N VAL A 487 2.60 1.75 -23.85
CA VAL A 487 1.48 1.38 -24.73
C VAL A 487 2.05 0.69 -25.97
N TRP A 488 2.02 -0.65 -25.98
CA TRP A 488 2.84 -1.47 -26.89
C TRP A 488 2.20 -2.82 -27.26
N ASP A 489 2.48 -3.33 -28.47
CA ASP A 489 1.97 -4.61 -28.99
C ASP A 489 0.44 -4.71 -28.94
N ASN A 490 -0.25 -3.66 -29.41
CA ASN A 490 -1.72 -3.66 -29.55
C ASN A 490 -2.10 -3.65 -31.04
N ASP A 491 -3.25 -4.25 -31.39
CA ASP A 491 -3.75 -4.23 -32.78
C ASP A 491 -4.03 -2.81 -33.28
N GLY A 492 -3.90 -2.58 -34.58
CA GLY A 492 -4.18 -1.28 -35.19
C GLY A 492 -3.17 -0.21 -34.75
N THR A 493 -3.67 0.93 -34.27
CA THR A 493 -2.81 1.96 -33.65
C THR A 493 -2.70 1.73 -32.15
N ALA A 494 -1.51 1.85 -31.56
CA ALA A 494 -1.34 1.69 -30.12
C ALA A 494 -2.10 2.75 -29.30
N PHE A 495 -2.04 4.02 -29.73
CA PHE A 495 -2.78 5.14 -29.16
C PHE A 495 -3.38 6.02 -30.27
N LEU A 496 -4.70 6.21 -30.26
CA LEU A 496 -5.43 7.04 -31.24
C LEU A 496 -6.29 8.10 -30.54
N LEU A 497 -6.13 9.36 -30.99
CA LEU A 497 -7.05 10.46 -30.74
C LEU A 497 -7.80 10.75 -32.05
N ALA A 498 -9.09 10.42 -32.13
CA ALA A 498 -9.90 10.62 -33.33
C ALA A 498 -10.32 12.09 -33.49
N ASP A 499 -10.79 12.70 -32.40
CA ASP A 499 -11.05 14.14 -32.26
C ASP A 499 -10.11 14.73 -31.21
N SER A 500 -9.43 15.83 -31.56
CA SER A 500 -8.39 16.42 -30.71
C SER A 500 -8.98 17.24 -29.55
N ALA A 501 -9.23 16.57 -28.42
CA ALA A 501 -9.48 17.20 -27.13
C ALA A 501 -8.24 17.95 -26.60
N SER A 502 -8.42 18.74 -25.53
CA SER A 502 -7.52 19.84 -25.20
C SER A 502 -6.25 19.46 -24.42
N GLY A 503 -5.09 19.50 -25.08
CA GLY A 503 -3.81 19.82 -24.44
C GLY A 503 -2.92 18.66 -23.97
N SER A 504 -3.32 17.41 -24.25
CA SER A 504 -2.65 16.16 -23.82
C SER A 504 -1.11 16.17 -23.82
N PRO A 505 -0.47 16.22 -22.64
CA PRO A 505 0.96 16.00 -22.49
C PRO A 505 1.23 14.51 -22.22
N VAL A 506 1.40 13.73 -23.30
CA VAL A 506 1.99 12.38 -23.18
C VAL A 506 3.48 12.54 -22.99
N LEU A 507 3.99 12.19 -21.81
CA LEU A 507 5.36 12.49 -21.38
C LEU A 507 6.04 11.24 -20.79
N PHE A 508 7.36 11.16 -20.94
CA PHE A 508 8.20 10.10 -20.36
C PHE A 508 7.60 8.70 -20.50
N SER A 509 7.03 8.39 -21.66
CA SER A 509 6.27 7.15 -21.91
C SER A 509 6.74 6.45 -23.18
N ASN A 510 6.66 5.13 -23.21
CA ASN A 510 7.00 4.32 -24.38
C ASN A 510 5.73 4.02 -25.18
N ILE A 511 5.57 4.65 -26.34
CA ILE A 511 4.35 4.58 -27.15
C ILE A 511 4.70 4.11 -28.55
N GLN A 512 4.24 2.90 -28.89
CA GLN A 512 4.52 2.27 -30.19
C GLN A 512 4.03 3.13 -31.35
N GLY A 513 4.89 3.40 -32.33
CA GLY A 513 4.57 4.26 -33.48
C GLY A 513 4.89 5.73 -33.27
N HIS A 514 5.87 6.03 -32.42
CA HIS A 514 6.54 7.32 -32.27
C HIS A 514 5.63 8.50 -31.85
N TYR A 515 4.90 8.35 -30.74
CA TYR A 515 4.06 9.45 -30.25
C TYR A 515 4.90 10.60 -29.66
N PRO A 516 4.80 11.84 -30.21
CA PRO A 516 5.67 12.94 -29.82
C PRO A 516 5.39 13.46 -28.41
N GLY A 517 6.45 13.71 -27.64
CA GLY A 517 6.40 14.29 -26.31
C GLY A 517 7.78 14.32 -25.65
N GLN A 518 7.96 15.14 -24.60
CA GLN A 518 9.23 15.19 -23.88
C GLN A 518 9.46 13.86 -23.12
N GLY A 519 10.63 13.26 -23.34
CA GLY A 519 11.02 12.01 -22.70
C GLY A 519 10.35 10.75 -23.26
N ASN A 520 9.46 10.86 -24.25
CA ASN A 520 8.86 9.69 -24.88
C ASN A 520 9.88 8.90 -25.68
N ILE A 521 9.65 7.59 -25.76
CA ILE A 521 10.43 6.65 -26.57
C ILE A 521 9.48 5.78 -27.42
N ASP A 522 10.05 5.13 -28.44
CA ASP A 522 9.38 4.16 -29.31
C ASP A 522 10.40 3.03 -29.56
N ALA A 523 10.41 2.06 -28.65
CA ALA A 523 11.36 0.94 -28.63
C ALA A 523 10.71 -0.27 -27.95
N ASP A 524 11.13 -1.48 -28.31
CA ASP A 524 10.59 -2.70 -27.70
C ASP A 524 10.79 -2.68 -26.17
N PRO A 525 9.73 -2.76 -25.33
CA PRO A 525 9.84 -2.82 -23.88
C PRO A 525 10.62 -4.03 -23.37
N LEU A 526 10.84 -5.06 -24.20
CA LEU A 526 11.42 -6.35 -23.80
C LEU A 526 10.69 -6.93 -22.58
N PHE A 527 9.37 -7.15 -22.73
CA PHE A 527 8.55 -7.78 -21.71
C PHE A 527 8.96 -9.25 -21.49
N ALA A 528 9.02 -9.67 -20.23
CA ALA A 528 9.48 -10.98 -19.80
C ALA A 528 8.74 -12.17 -20.44
N SER A 529 7.41 -12.19 -20.38
CA SER A 529 6.57 -13.20 -21.05
C SER A 529 5.13 -12.69 -21.20
N PRO A 530 4.87 -11.71 -22.10
CA PRO A 530 3.55 -11.10 -22.26
C PRO A 530 2.47 -12.11 -22.71
N ALA A 531 2.86 -13.16 -23.45
CA ALA A 531 2.01 -14.29 -23.83
C ALA A 531 1.49 -15.12 -22.64
N THR A 532 2.01 -14.89 -21.42
CA THR A 532 1.54 -15.51 -20.18
C THR A 532 1.07 -14.47 -19.14
N GLY A 533 1.07 -13.18 -19.47
CA GLY A 533 0.76 -12.08 -18.56
C GLY A 533 1.94 -11.54 -17.74
N ASP A 534 3.19 -11.98 -17.98
CA ASP A 534 4.36 -11.43 -17.30
C ASP A 534 4.91 -10.22 -18.08
N TYR A 535 4.53 -9.02 -17.63
CA TYR A 535 4.89 -7.73 -18.22
C TYR A 535 6.04 -7.02 -17.48
N HIS A 536 6.81 -7.73 -16.64
CA HIS A 536 8.07 -7.20 -16.11
C HIS A 536 9.06 -6.93 -17.24
N LEU A 537 9.95 -5.97 -17.03
CA LEU A 537 10.95 -5.57 -18.02
C LEU A 537 12.18 -6.48 -17.92
N GLN A 538 12.67 -7.00 -19.04
CA GLN A 538 13.82 -7.91 -19.01
C GLN A 538 15.11 -7.21 -18.55
N SER A 539 15.86 -7.85 -17.65
CA SER A 539 17.11 -7.34 -17.09
C SER A 539 18.08 -8.45 -16.69
N ALA A 540 19.29 -8.40 -17.26
CA ALA A 540 20.44 -9.19 -16.82
C ALA A 540 20.87 -8.89 -15.36
N TYR A 541 20.44 -7.77 -14.77
CA TYR A 541 20.71 -7.39 -13.38
C TYR A 541 19.67 -7.99 -12.43
N GLY A 542 18.41 -8.00 -12.86
CA GLY A 542 17.37 -8.88 -12.36
C GLY A 542 15.97 -8.25 -12.45
N ARG A 543 14.97 -9.06 -12.78
CA ARG A 543 13.54 -8.71 -12.70
C ARG A 543 12.85 -9.59 -11.66
N TYR A 544 11.65 -9.19 -11.26
CA TYR A 544 10.82 -10.04 -10.42
C TYR A 544 10.11 -11.12 -11.28
N ASP A 545 9.80 -12.26 -10.65
CA ASP A 545 8.94 -13.32 -11.20
C ASP A 545 7.94 -13.71 -10.11
N ALA A 546 6.74 -13.13 -10.20
CA ALA A 546 5.66 -13.32 -9.23
C ALA A 546 5.14 -14.77 -9.14
N ARG A 547 5.44 -15.64 -10.12
CA ARG A 547 5.09 -17.08 -10.04
C ARG A 547 6.10 -17.88 -9.23
N LEU A 548 7.30 -17.35 -9.04
CA LEU A 548 8.41 -17.98 -8.34
C LEU A 548 8.79 -17.25 -7.05
N ASP A 549 8.07 -16.18 -6.68
CA ASP A 549 8.26 -15.36 -5.47
C ASP A 549 9.71 -14.91 -5.28
N ARG A 550 10.36 -14.49 -6.38
CA ARG A 550 11.81 -14.21 -6.39
C ARG A 550 12.28 -13.35 -7.55
N TRP A 551 13.49 -12.83 -7.38
CA TRP A 551 14.26 -12.23 -8.46
C TRP A 551 14.86 -13.30 -9.38
N VAL A 552 14.70 -13.11 -10.68
CA VAL A 552 15.34 -13.88 -11.75
C VAL A 552 16.19 -12.93 -12.61
N LYS A 553 17.17 -13.48 -13.32
CA LYS A 553 17.96 -12.73 -14.31
C LYS A 553 17.65 -13.27 -15.69
N ASP A 554 17.38 -12.39 -16.63
CA ASP A 554 17.32 -12.73 -18.05
C ASP A 554 18.74 -12.84 -18.61
N ASP A 555 18.88 -13.21 -19.90
CA ASP A 555 20.19 -13.45 -20.50
C ASP A 555 21.12 -12.22 -20.39
N ASN A 556 22.42 -12.49 -20.17
CA ASN A 556 23.44 -11.45 -20.26
C ASN A 556 23.30 -10.70 -21.60
N TYR A 557 23.45 -9.37 -21.56
CA TYR A 557 23.18 -8.42 -22.65
C TYR A 557 21.70 -8.05 -22.91
N ILE A 558 20.71 -8.69 -22.27
CA ILE A 558 19.31 -8.22 -22.33
C ILE A 558 19.07 -7.14 -21.26
N TYR A 559 18.57 -5.98 -21.70
CA TYR A 559 18.20 -4.85 -20.86
C TYR A 559 17.11 -4.02 -21.56
N SER A 560 15.97 -3.86 -20.90
CA SER A 560 14.85 -3.08 -21.45
C SER A 560 15.17 -1.57 -21.55
N PRO A 561 14.80 -0.90 -22.66
CA PRO A 561 14.91 0.55 -22.79
C PRO A 561 13.89 1.32 -21.93
N CYS A 562 12.97 0.63 -21.25
CA CYS A 562 12.02 1.21 -20.30
C CYS A 562 12.55 1.25 -18.85
N ILE A 563 13.71 0.62 -18.58
CA ILE A 563 14.37 0.69 -17.27
C ILE A 563 15.15 2.02 -17.17
N ASP A 564 15.13 2.65 -15.99
CA ASP A 564 15.66 4.00 -15.73
C ASP A 564 15.07 5.09 -16.64
N ALA A 565 13.87 4.91 -17.20
CA ALA A 565 13.40 5.67 -18.37
C ALA A 565 12.28 6.69 -18.11
N GLY A 566 11.59 6.65 -16.96
CA GLY A 566 10.50 7.56 -16.61
C GLY A 566 10.93 9.00 -16.30
N ASP A 567 10.03 9.82 -15.77
CA ASP A 567 10.31 11.24 -15.50
C ASP A 567 11.43 11.41 -14.43
N PRO A 568 12.56 12.08 -14.74
CA PRO A 568 13.64 12.29 -13.78
C PRO A 568 13.29 13.28 -12.64
N GLN A 569 12.08 13.84 -12.61
CA GLN A 569 11.56 14.61 -11.46
C GLN A 569 10.74 13.76 -10.48
N ASP A 570 10.34 12.54 -10.84
CA ASP A 570 9.60 11.66 -9.93
C ASP A 570 10.54 10.98 -8.92
N PRO A 571 10.04 10.67 -7.71
CA PRO A 571 10.74 9.77 -6.81
C PRO A 571 10.80 8.36 -7.41
N VAL A 572 11.93 7.66 -7.25
CA VAL A 572 12.14 6.25 -7.64
C VAL A 572 11.29 5.25 -6.83
N GLY A 573 10.28 5.72 -6.09
CA GLY A 573 9.34 4.89 -5.33
C GLY A 573 10.00 3.86 -4.41
N SER A 574 9.56 2.61 -4.56
CA SER A 574 10.03 1.44 -3.80
C SER A 574 10.93 0.51 -4.63
N GLU A 575 11.45 0.97 -5.78
CA GLU A 575 12.21 0.12 -6.71
C GLU A 575 13.48 -0.46 -6.08
N ALA A 576 13.67 -1.77 -6.19
CA ALA A 576 14.73 -2.47 -5.49
C ALA A 576 16.12 -2.24 -6.12
N PHE A 577 17.13 -1.94 -5.30
CA PHE A 577 18.50 -1.67 -5.77
C PHE A 577 19.11 -2.83 -6.61
N PRO A 578 19.87 -2.52 -7.68
CA PRO A 578 20.10 -1.18 -8.29
C PRO A 578 18.86 -0.64 -9.01
N ASN A 579 18.61 0.66 -8.84
CA ASN A 579 17.47 1.41 -9.38
C ASN A 579 17.86 2.79 -9.99
N ASN A 580 19.18 3.06 -10.10
CA ASN A 580 19.83 4.29 -10.59
C ASN A 580 19.22 5.66 -10.19
N SER A 581 18.41 5.70 -9.13
CA SER A 581 17.62 6.86 -8.70
C SER A 581 16.70 7.46 -9.79
N ARG A 582 16.21 6.66 -10.74
CA ARG A 582 15.24 7.11 -11.76
C ARG A 582 14.21 6.03 -12.04
N ILE A 583 12.93 6.39 -11.91
CA ILE A 583 11.80 5.45 -12.01
C ILE A 583 11.73 4.75 -13.39
N ASN A 584 11.35 3.48 -13.39
CA ASN A 584 11.05 2.72 -14.60
C ASN A 584 9.71 3.14 -15.23
N MET A 585 9.52 2.85 -16.51
CA MET A 585 8.19 2.96 -17.15
C MET A 585 7.36 1.69 -16.96
N GLY A 586 6.03 1.83 -17.00
CA GLY A 586 5.07 0.72 -17.01
C GLY A 586 4.49 0.37 -15.64
N ALA A 587 3.58 -0.62 -15.61
CA ALA A 587 2.81 -1.08 -14.43
C ALA A 587 3.64 -1.25 -13.15
N TYR A 588 4.89 -1.71 -13.27
CA TYR A 588 5.78 -1.99 -12.14
C TYR A 588 6.68 -0.80 -11.76
N GLY A 589 6.63 0.32 -12.49
CA GLY A 589 7.43 1.52 -12.21
C GLY A 589 7.11 2.10 -10.84
N GLY A 590 8.13 2.28 -9.99
CA GLY A 590 7.98 2.75 -8.62
C GLY A 590 7.59 1.69 -7.59
N THR A 591 7.33 0.43 -7.97
CA THR A 591 6.94 -0.65 -7.04
C THR A 591 8.14 -1.47 -6.56
N THR A 592 7.92 -2.34 -5.57
CA THR A 592 8.95 -3.30 -5.09
C THR A 592 9.34 -4.38 -6.11
N GLU A 593 8.54 -4.56 -7.17
CA GLU A 593 8.73 -5.58 -8.21
C GLU A 593 9.44 -5.03 -9.47
N ALA A 594 9.66 -3.71 -9.52
CA ALA A 594 10.28 -3.01 -10.62
C ALA A 594 11.65 -3.60 -11.01
N SER A 595 11.90 -3.71 -12.31
CA SER A 595 13.06 -4.43 -12.83
C SER A 595 14.35 -3.62 -12.68
N LYS A 596 15.44 -4.30 -12.32
CA LYS A 596 16.65 -3.66 -11.81
C LYS A 596 17.52 -3.07 -12.90
N SER A 597 18.07 -1.90 -12.59
CA SER A 597 18.97 -1.15 -13.44
C SER A 597 20.32 -1.82 -13.64
N ILE A 598 21.10 -1.27 -14.57
CA ILE A 598 22.55 -1.50 -14.61
C ILE A 598 23.19 -0.99 -13.32
N GLY A 599 23.65 -1.93 -12.47
CA GLY A 599 24.33 -1.63 -11.22
C GLY A 599 25.85 -1.56 -11.37
N PRO A 600 26.56 -0.85 -10.47
CA PRO A 600 28.00 -0.69 -10.54
C PRO A 600 28.74 -2.04 -10.41
N LEU A 601 29.67 -2.28 -11.32
CA LEU A 601 30.41 -3.53 -11.47
C LEU A 601 31.78 -3.49 -10.80
N ILE A 602 32.29 -4.68 -10.46
CA ILE A 602 33.69 -4.87 -10.04
C ILE A 602 34.43 -5.64 -11.14
N PHE A 603 35.32 -4.95 -11.84
CA PHE A 603 36.17 -5.52 -12.87
C PHE A 603 37.55 -5.85 -12.29
N HIS A 604 37.93 -7.12 -12.30
CA HIS A 604 39.23 -7.58 -11.85
C HIS A 604 40.29 -7.48 -12.93
N VAL A 605 41.51 -7.11 -12.51
CA VAL A 605 42.72 -7.12 -13.34
C VAL A 605 43.77 -7.97 -12.62
N ASP A 606 44.32 -8.99 -13.27
CA ASP A 606 45.37 -9.85 -12.71
C ASP A 606 46.47 -10.06 -13.75
N ARG A 607 47.66 -9.52 -13.51
CA ARG A 607 48.77 -9.58 -14.48
C ARG A 607 49.27 -11.00 -14.77
N ALA A 608 49.08 -11.93 -13.84
CA ALA A 608 49.64 -13.28 -13.92
C ALA A 608 48.65 -14.30 -14.48
N GLY A 609 47.35 -14.14 -14.18
CA GLY A 609 46.28 -15.05 -14.62
C GLY A 609 45.28 -14.47 -15.63
N GLY A 610 45.28 -13.15 -15.85
CA GLY A 610 44.30 -12.46 -16.69
C GLY A 610 44.58 -12.50 -18.20
N ASN A 611 43.59 -12.08 -18.98
CA ASN A 611 43.67 -11.96 -20.43
C ASN A 611 42.74 -10.81 -20.89
N ASP A 612 43.16 -9.97 -21.83
CA ASP A 612 42.37 -8.80 -22.25
C ASP A 612 41.15 -9.15 -23.15
N PHE A 613 41.00 -10.42 -23.51
CA PHE A 613 39.79 -11.00 -24.10
C PHE A 613 38.78 -11.55 -23.06
N ASN A 614 39.10 -11.51 -21.77
CA ASN A 614 38.18 -11.92 -20.69
C ASN A 614 37.07 -10.86 -20.45
N THR A 615 36.15 -11.13 -19.51
CA THR A 615 35.08 -10.18 -19.14
C THR A 615 35.39 -9.31 -17.92
N GLY A 616 36.44 -9.61 -17.17
CA GLY A 616 36.81 -8.92 -15.93
C GLY A 616 35.98 -9.29 -14.70
N LEU A 617 34.79 -9.87 -14.84
CA LEU A 617 33.80 -10.00 -13.75
C LEU A 617 34.14 -11.00 -12.61
N SER A 618 35.35 -11.58 -12.60
CA SER A 618 35.90 -12.35 -11.47
C SER A 618 37.42 -12.45 -11.59
N ARG A 619 38.15 -12.75 -10.50
CA ARG A 619 39.62 -12.96 -10.57
C ARG A 619 40.02 -14.03 -11.59
N SER A 620 39.27 -15.13 -11.66
CA SER A 620 39.47 -16.23 -12.62
C SER A 620 39.13 -15.88 -14.07
N ASN A 621 38.53 -14.71 -14.31
CA ASN A 621 38.15 -14.18 -15.62
C ASN A 621 38.58 -12.71 -15.71
N ALA A 622 39.75 -12.36 -15.13
CA ALA A 622 40.26 -11.00 -15.03
C ALA A 622 40.90 -10.51 -16.33
N PHE A 623 40.95 -9.19 -16.54
CA PHE A 623 41.76 -8.58 -17.59
C PHE A 623 43.27 -8.71 -17.26
N ALA A 624 44.14 -8.62 -18.27
CA ALA A 624 45.60 -8.65 -18.12
C ALA A 624 46.23 -7.25 -17.97
N THR A 625 45.48 -6.19 -18.31
CA THR A 625 45.89 -4.79 -18.21
C THR A 625 44.82 -3.90 -17.54
N ILE A 626 45.27 -2.81 -16.91
CA ILE A 626 44.41 -1.87 -16.17
C ILE A 626 43.59 -1.01 -17.13
N GLN A 627 44.21 -0.47 -18.19
CA GLN A 627 43.49 0.36 -19.18
C GLN A 627 42.39 -0.45 -19.88
N ARG A 628 42.59 -1.76 -20.11
CA ARG A 628 41.55 -2.64 -20.69
C ARG A 628 40.28 -2.65 -19.85
N ALA A 629 40.42 -2.70 -18.52
CA ALA A 629 39.30 -2.68 -17.59
C ALA A 629 38.63 -1.30 -17.54
N VAL A 630 39.42 -0.22 -17.41
CA VAL A 630 38.91 1.16 -17.40
C VAL A 630 38.07 1.47 -18.64
N ASN A 631 38.44 0.94 -19.81
CA ASN A 631 37.69 1.12 -21.04
C ASN A 631 36.26 0.52 -21.00
N GLU A 632 36.03 -0.56 -20.25
CA GLU A 632 34.70 -1.20 -20.08
C GLU A 632 33.87 -0.58 -18.96
N THR A 633 34.47 0.26 -18.12
CA THR A 633 33.78 0.83 -16.96
C THR A 633 32.86 2.01 -17.30
N TYR A 634 31.80 2.13 -16.51
CA TYR A 634 30.88 3.26 -16.41
C TYR A 634 31.04 3.95 -15.04
N THR A 635 30.55 5.18 -14.91
CA THR A 635 30.59 5.94 -13.65
C THR A 635 29.95 5.16 -12.50
N GLY A 636 30.69 4.99 -11.40
CA GLY A 636 30.29 4.18 -10.24
C GLY A 636 31.01 2.83 -10.13
N ASP A 637 31.58 2.32 -11.22
CA ASP A 637 32.29 1.02 -11.23
C ASP A 637 33.60 1.03 -10.43
N THR A 638 34.07 -0.18 -10.09
CA THR A 638 35.36 -0.41 -9.45
C THR A 638 36.26 -1.30 -10.30
N VAL A 639 37.47 -0.84 -10.62
CA VAL A 639 38.56 -1.66 -11.14
C VAL A 639 39.41 -2.16 -9.96
N MET A 640 39.43 -3.48 -9.78
CA MET A 640 40.04 -4.19 -8.65
C MET A 640 41.32 -4.91 -9.12
N VAL A 641 42.47 -4.25 -8.94
CA VAL A 641 43.76 -4.69 -9.49
C VAL A 641 44.50 -5.59 -8.49
N TRP A 642 44.71 -6.85 -8.87
CA TRP A 642 45.45 -7.83 -8.08
C TRP A 642 46.97 -7.57 -8.10
N PRO A 643 47.72 -7.99 -7.06
CA PRO A 643 49.15 -7.76 -6.95
C PRO A 643 49.94 -8.24 -8.19
N GLY A 644 50.86 -7.40 -8.67
CA GLY A 644 51.62 -7.62 -9.89
C GLY A 644 52.33 -6.36 -10.35
N VAL A 645 53.14 -6.47 -11.41
CA VAL A 645 53.85 -5.34 -12.03
C VAL A 645 53.22 -5.02 -13.39
N TYR A 646 52.56 -3.88 -13.48
CA TYR A 646 51.85 -3.37 -14.65
C TYR A 646 52.72 -2.28 -15.31
N GLN A 647 52.95 -2.38 -16.62
CA GLN A 647 53.71 -1.38 -17.37
C GLN A 647 52.80 -0.70 -18.40
N GLU A 648 52.10 0.34 -17.95
CA GLU A 648 50.97 0.96 -18.62
C GLU A 648 50.97 2.48 -18.41
N GLN A 649 50.19 3.19 -19.22
CA GLN A 649 49.76 4.56 -18.95
C GLN A 649 48.22 4.53 -18.94
N VAL A 650 47.60 4.88 -17.81
CA VAL A 650 46.17 4.67 -17.57
C VAL A 650 45.43 6.00 -17.51
N SER A 651 44.55 6.23 -18.48
CA SER A 651 43.62 7.37 -18.50
C SER A 651 42.21 6.93 -18.12
N PHE A 652 41.63 7.61 -17.14
CA PHE A 652 40.25 7.39 -16.69
C PHE A 652 39.24 7.81 -17.78
N GLY A 653 39.58 8.80 -18.61
CA GLY A 653 38.85 9.14 -19.84
C GLY A 653 37.46 9.72 -19.58
N THR A 654 37.37 10.67 -18.65
CA THR A 654 36.15 11.35 -18.15
C THR A 654 35.21 10.46 -17.31
N ARG A 655 35.76 9.49 -16.57
CA ARG A 655 34.99 8.53 -15.76
C ARG A 655 35.17 8.72 -14.25
N ALA A 656 34.06 8.88 -13.55
CA ALA A 656 34.00 8.85 -12.09
C ALA A 656 33.93 7.39 -11.58
N ILE A 657 35.08 6.71 -11.56
CA ILE A 657 35.26 5.31 -11.16
C ILE A 657 36.28 5.16 -10.03
N THR A 658 36.25 4.02 -9.33
CA THR A 658 37.30 3.66 -8.36
C THR A 658 38.28 2.68 -8.97
N VAL A 659 39.55 3.07 -9.13
CA VAL A 659 40.65 2.15 -9.44
C VAL A 659 41.43 1.90 -8.15
N GLN A 660 41.48 0.65 -7.69
CA GLN A 660 42.12 0.28 -6.43
C GLN A 660 42.86 -1.05 -6.54
N SER A 661 43.90 -1.24 -5.71
CA SER A 661 44.50 -2.56 -5.56
C SER A 661 43.73 -3.45 -4.57
N ALA A 662 43.81 -4.77 -4.77
CA ALA A 662 42.86 -5.72 -4.20
C ALA A 662 43.22 -6.27 -2.80
N ASP A 663 44.51 -6.40 -2.48
CA ASP A 663 44.95 -7.01 -1.21
C ASP A 663 46.34 -6.46 -0.80
N GLU A 664 47.42 -6.90 -1.46
CA GLU A 664 48.68 -6.15 -1.50
C GLU A 664 48.62 -5.04 -2.56
N ALA A 665 49.53 -4.07 -2.48
CA ALA A 665 49.64 -3.02 -3.50
C ALA A 665 50.23 -3.53 -4.82
N ALA A 666 49.50 -3.36 -5.91
CA ALA A 666 50.01 -3.50 -7.27
C ALA A 666 51.03 -2.39 -7.60
N VAL A 667 52.02 -2.74 -8.41
CA VAL A 667 53.09 -1.85 -8.87
C VAL A 667 52.81 -1.40 -10.30
N VAL A 668 52.76 -0.09 -10.54
CA VAL A 668 52.53 0.51 -11.87
C VAL A 668 53.75 1.30 -12.31
N ARG A 669 54.15 1.15 -13.58
CA ARG A 669 55.37 1.74 -14.16
C ARG A 669 55.11 2.35 -15.54
N ALA A 670 55.51 3.59 -15.77
CA ALA A 670 55.32 4.29 -17.05
C ALA A 670 56.62 4.91 -17.60
N PRO A 671 57.59 4.12 -18.11
CA PRO A 671 58.92 4.62 -18.49
C PRO A 671 58.97 5.70 -19.59
N SER A 672 57.83 6.02 -20.22
CA SER A 672 57.70 6.99 -21.32
C SER A 672 56.61 8.04 -21.09
N GLY A 673 56.09 8.20 -19.86
CA GLY A 673 54.97 9.11 -19.60
C GLY A 673 54.53 9.18 -18.14
N TYR A 674 53.22 9.32 -17.94
CA TYR A 674 52.57 9.25 -16.63
C TYR A 674 51.93 7.87 -16.42
N ALA A 675 51.92 7.34 -15.19
CA ALA A 675 51.22 6.09 -14.90
C ALA A 675 49.70 6.26 -14.86
N PHE A 676 49.21 7.37 -14.32
CA PHE A 676 47.79 7.71 -14.33
C PHE A 676 47.54 9.15 -14.80
N SER A 677 46.49 9.38 -15.59
CA SER A 677 46.10 10.70 -16.09
C SER A 677 44.61 11.00 -15.93
N PHE A 678 44.31 12.19 -15.43
CA PHE A 678 42.96 12.73 -15.21
C PHE A 678 42.75 14.03 -15.99
N SER A 679 41.52 14.28 -16.45
CA SER A 679 41.17 15.37 -17.38
C SER A 679 39.82 16.03 -17.06
N ALA A 680 39.53 17.17 -17.72
CA ALA A 680 38.62 18.25 -17.31
C ALA A 680 37.10 17.98 -17.20
N ALA A 681 36.69 16.78 -16.77
CA ALA A 681 35.35 16.47 -16.25
C ALA A 681 35.37 15.55 -15.01
N GLU A 682 36.54 15.17 -14.51
CA GLU A 682 36.70 14.19 -13.41
C GLU A 682 36.74 14.88 -12.04
N ASP A 683 35.72 14.58 -11.21
CA ASP A 683 35.61 15.03 -9.82
C ASP A 683 36.10 13.97 -8.81
N SER A 684 35.89 14.24 -7.52
CA SER A 684 36.39 13.42 -6.41
C SER A 684 35.83 11.99 -6.34
N ARG A 685 34.78 11.67 -7.11
CA ARG A 685 34.29 10.29 -7.31
C ARG A 685 35.21 9.45 -8.21
N SER A 686 36.14 10.10 -8.90
CA SER A 686 37.25 9.45 -9.61
C SER A 686 38.34 9.15 -8.59
N VAL A 687 38.44 7.89 -8.14
CA VAL A 687 39.31 7.48 -7.02
C VAL A 687 40.46 6.62 -7.52
N LEU A 688 41.68 6.93 -7.08
CA LEU A 688 42.86 6.06 -7.24
C LEU A 688 43.46 5.76 -5.86
N ARG A 689 43.56 4.47 -5.48
CA ARG A 689 44.13 4.10 -4.17
C ARG A 689 44.90 2.78 -4.11
N ASN A 690 45.82 2.69 -3.14
CA ASN A 690 46.57 1.49 -2.78
C ASN A 690 47.53 0.94 -3.86
N PHE A 691 48.18 1.84 -4.61
CA PHE A 691 49.21 1.49 -5.60
C PHE A 691 50.61 1.96 -5.20
N VAL A 692 51.61 1.17 -5.61
CA VAL A 692 53.01 1.59 -5.73
C VAL A 692 53.22 2.08 -7.16
N ILE A 693 53.75 3.28 -7.35
CA ILE A 693 53.93 3.92 -8.67
C ILE A 693 55.38 4.38 -8.81
N ILE A 694 56.13 3.75 -9.72
CA ILE A 694 57.60 3.87 -9.81
C ILE A 694 58.09 3.88 -11.25
N ASP A 695 59.32 4.35 -11.48
CA ASP A 695 59.99 4.36 -12.79
C ASP A 695 59.17 5.09 -13.90
N CYS A 696 58.41 6.13 -13.53
CA CYS A 696 57.63 6.90 -14.50
C CYS A 696 58.47 8.03 -15.13
N GLY A 697 58.56 8.02 -16.46
CA GLY A 697 59.41 8.90 -17.26
C GLY A 697 58.98 10.36 -17.31
N ILE A 698 57.79 10.71 -16.79
CA ILE A 698 57.37 12.09 -16.54
C ILE A 698 56.77 12.24 -15.13
N GLY A 699 55.96 11.29 -14.66
CA GLY A 699 55.54 11.27 -13.25
C GLY A 699 54.50 10.21 -12.88
N ALA A 700 54.17 10.09 -11.60
CA ALA A 700 53.20 9.09 -11.16
C ALA A 700 51.76 9.43 -11.57
N VAL A 701 51.29 10.67 -11.34
CA VAL A 701 49.93 11.10 -11.68
C VAL A 701 49.92 12.50 -12.33
N PHE A 702 49.10 12.66 -13.37
CA PHE A 702 48.84 13.94 -14.04
C PHE A 702 47.34 14.30 -13.95
N CYS A 703 47.03 15.56 -13.66
CA CYS A 703 45.66 16.08 -13.59
C CYS A 703 45.54 17.41 -14.37
N GLU A 704 44.72 17.44 -15.43
CA GLU A 704 44.42 18.65 -16.20
C GLU A 704 42.98 19.09 -15.98
N GLY A 705 42.78 20.17 -15.21
CA GLY A 705 41.44 20.69 -14.87
C GLY A 705 40.55 19.74 -14.06
N ALA A 706 41.13 18.71 -13.43
CA ALA A 706 40.43 17.64 -12.72
C ALA A 706 40.68 17.65 -11.20
N SER A 707 39.75 17.09 -10.42
CA SER A 707 39.81 17.00 -8.96
C SER A 707 39.58 15.58 -8.42
N PRO A 708 40.36 14.56 -8.85
CA PRO A 708 40.23 13.18 -8.39
C PRO A 708 40.65 13.01 -6.92
N THR A 709 40.23 11.91 -6.30
CA THR A 709 40.69 11.49 -4.98
C THR A 709 41.87 10.53 -5.11
N LEU A 710 43.04 10.94 -4.61
CA LEU A 710 44.29 10.18 -4.62
C LEU A 710 44.65 9.82 -3.17
N ALA A 711 44.46 8.55 -2.79
CA ALA A 711 44.56 8.12 -1.39
C ALA A 711 45.46 6.89 -1.23
N ASN A 712 46.26 6.83 -0.16
CA ASN A 712 47.09 5.65 0.17
C ASN A 712 47.97 5.21 -1.02
N LEU A 713 48.79 6.10 -1.59
CA LEU A 713 49.67 5.80 -2.74
C LEU A 713 51.15 5.94 -2.35
N THR A 714 52.02 5.08 -2.85
CA THR A 714 53.48 5.25 -2.76
C THR A 714 54.03 5.63 -4.14
N MET A 715 54.48 6.88 -4.30
CA MET A 715 55.03 7.41 -5.54
C MET A 715 56.54 7.63 -5.38
N ALA A 716 57.35 6.70 -5.90
CA ALA A 716 58.79 6.70 -5.66
C ALA A 716 59.65 6.51 -6.92
N GLY A 717 60.78 7.22 -7.01
CA GLY A 717 61.72 7.07 -8.14
C GLY A 717 61.13 7.49 -9.49
N ASN A 718 60.28 8.52 -9.52
CA ASN A 718 59.70 9.09 -10.73
C ASN A 718 60.32 10.46 -11.05
N GLN A 719 60.10 11.00 -12.24
CA GLN A 719 60.43 12.41 -12.51
C GLN A 719 59.58 13.34 -11.61
N PHE A 720 58.26 13.22 -11.63
CA PHE A 720 57.35 13.89 -10.67
C PHE A 720 56.46 12.89 -9.89
N GLY A 721 55.99 13.29 -8.71
CA GLY A 721 54.88 12.62 -8.02
C GLY A 721 53.53 12.96 -8.67
N VAL A 722 52.83 13.99 -8.19
CA VAL A 722 51.60 14.51 -8.83
C VAL A 722 51.85 15.84 -9.52
N VAL A 723 51.40 15.97 -10.77
CA VAL A 723 51.38 17.21 -11.55
C VAL A 723 49.95 17.64 -11.82
N GLY A 724 49.50 18.72 -11.19
CA GLY A 724 48.28 19.44 -11.58
C GLY A 724 48.59 20.53 -12.60
N ILE A 725 47.68 20.77 -13.55
CA ILE A 725 47.63 21.98 -14.39
C ILE A 725 46.18 22.39 -14.66
N GLY A 726 45.97 23.55 -15.28
CA GLY A 726 44.65 23.95 -15.82
C GLY A 726 43.58 24.24 -14.75
N GLY A 727 43.97 24.42 -13.48
CA GLY A 727 43.05 24.57 -12.36
C GLY A 727 42.67 23.26 -11.66
N ALA A 728 43.36 22.15 -11.94
CA ALA A 728 43.20 20.89 -11.23
C ALA A 728 43.42 21.05 -9.71
N ASP A 729 42.52 20.48 -8.91
CA ASP A 729 42.63 20.46 -7.45
C ASP A 729 42.36 19.05 -6.90
N PRO A 730 43.30 18.09 -7.08
CA PRO A 730 43.14 16.72 -6.61
C PRO A 730 43.16 16.64 -5.07
N SER A 731 42.33 15.78 -4.50
CA SER A 731 42.32 15.48 -3.07
C SER A 731 43.38 14.42 -2.76
N ILE A 732 44.59 14.86 -2.38
CA ILE A 732 45.73 13.98 -2.09
C ILE A 732 45.87 13.75 -0.59
N THR A 733 45.69 12.49 -0.15
CA THR A 733 45.76 12.09 1.28
C THR A 733 46.56 10.80 1.48
N ASN A 734 47.20 10.64 2.64
CA ASN A 734 47.92 9.43 3.06
C ASN A 734 48.99 8.93 2.08
N CYS A 735 49.52 9.78 1.19
CA CYS A 735 50.47 9.36 0.17
C CYS A 735 51.92 9.44 0.67
N ILE A 736 52.81 8.63 0.11
CA ILE A 736 54.26 8.73 0.35
C ILE A 736 54.95 9.08 -0.97
N PHE A 737 55.60 10.23 -0.99
CA PHE A 737 56.43 10.70 -2.09
C PHE A 737 57.91 10.59 -1.71
N TRP A 738 58.71 9.87 -2.50
CA TRP A 738 60.09 9.57 -2.15
C TRP A 738 61.03 9.44 -3.35
N ASN A 739 62.18 10.10 -3.32
CA ASN A 739 63.19 10.08 -4.37
C ASN A 739 62.65 10.44 -5.76
N ASN A 740 61.70 11.37 -5.85
CA ASN A 740 61.22 11.91 -7.13
C ASN A 740 62.18 13.02 -7.61
N GLU A 741 62.67 12.92 -8.84
CA GLU A 741 63.85 13.68 -9.31
C GLU A 741 63.58 15.19 -9.47
N ALA A 742 62.43 15.55 -10.04
CA ALA A 742 62.09 16.93 -10.40
C ALA A 742 61.09 17.57 -9.41
N GLY A 743 60.33 16.78 -8.66
CA GLY A 743 59.46 17.27 -7.57
C GLY A 743 58.40 16.27 -7.11
N ASP A 744 58.02 16.32 -5.83
CA ASP A 744 56.94 15.45 -5.31
C ASP A 744 55.55 15.94 -5.76
N LEU A 745 55.34 17.27 -5.77
CA LEU A 745 54.09 17.90 -6.20
C LEU A 745 54.39 19.09 -7.12
N SER A 746 53.55 19.28 -8.14
CA SER A 746 53.54 20.48 -8.99
C SER A 746 52.11 21.04 -9.10
N GLN A 747 51.94 22.32 -8.75
CA GLN A 747 50.69 23.10 -8.77
C GLN A 747 49.47 22.47 -8.04
N CYS A 748 49.69 21.46 -7.20
CA CYS A 748 48.68 20.81 -6.37
C CYS A 748 49.15 20.73 -4.90
N ARG A 749 48.32 20.18 -4.00
CA ARG A 749 48.62 20.10 -2.56
C ARG A 749 48.23 18.74 -1.98
N ALA A 750 48.94 18.30 -0.95
CA ALA A 750 48.62 17.09 -0.19
C ALA A 750 48.38 17.40 1.29
N TYR A 751 47.68 16.47 1.95
CA TYR A 751 47.40 16.49 3.38
C TYR A 751 47.78 15.14 3.98
N PHE A 752 48.21 15.12 5.25
CA PHE A 752 48.55 13.89 5.99
C PHE A 752 49.39 12.88 5.20
N SER A 753 50.37 13.38 4.45
CA SER A 753 51.20 12.64 3.49
C SER A 753 52.69 12.88 3.75
N ARG A 754 53.55 11.96 3.32
CA ARG A 754 55.01 12.13 3.36
C ARG A 754 55.48 12.80 2.09
N LEU A 755 56.14 13.96 2.21
CA LEU A 755 56.78 14.70 1.10
C LEU A 755 58.29 14.81 1.37
N GLN A 756 59.15 14.53 0.40
CA GLN A 756 60.60 14.75 0.54
C GLN A 756 60.93 16.24 0.40
N GLN A 757 60.30 16.92 -0.56
CA GLN A 757 60.47 18.35 -0.84
C GLN A 757 59.41 19.20 -0.11
N LEU A 758 59.30 19.04 1.21
CA LEU A 758 58.26 19.67 2.03
C LEU A 758 58.44 21.20 2.16
N GLY A 759 57.50 21.98 1.61
CA GLY A 759 57.43 23.43 1.78
C GLY A 759 56.83 23.86 3.14
N PRO A 760 57.09 25.09 3.63
CA PRO A 760 56.57 25.56 4.92
C PRO A 760 55.03 25.51 5.02
N LEU A 761 54.33 25.87 3.94
CA LEU A 761 52.86 25.85 3.85
C LEU A 761 52.26 24.43 3.76
N ASP A 762 53.09 23.41 3.53
CA ASP A 762 52.68 22.01 3.45
C ASP A 762 52.87 21.29 4.79
N ALA A 763 53.80 21.73 5.63
CA ALA A 763 53.96 21.22 7.00
C ALA A 763 52.70 21.50 7.85
N GLU A 764 52.05 22.65 7.65
CA GLU A 764 50.79 23.02 8.33
C GLU A 764 49.59 22.12 7.94
N ARG A 765 49.73 21.28 6.89
CA ARG A 765 48.69 20.35 6.39
C ARG A 765 48.82 18.93 6.96
N GLY A 766 49.57 18.76 8.06
CA GLY A 766 49.82 17.47 8.70
C GLY A 766 50.78 16.56 7.92
N ASN A 767 51.50 17.09 6.93
CA ASN A 767 52.48 16.33 6.15
C ASN A 767 53.81 16.18 6.91
N ILE A 768 54.57 15.12 6.58
CA ILE A 768 55.87 14.82 7.20
C ILE A 768 57.01 14.73 6.17
N SER A 769 58.22 15.10 6.58
CA SER A 769 59.42 15.08 5.71
C SER A 769 60.49 14.05 6.10
N THR A 770 60.27 13.29 7.16
CA THR A 770 61.11 12.19 7.63
C THR A 770 61.18 11.04 6.62
N ASP A 771 62.34 10.36 6.56
CA ASP A 771 62.56 9.12 5.81
C ASP A 771 61.41 8.10 6.02
N PRO A 772 60.81 7.52 4.95
CA PRO A 772 59.74 6.54 5.11
C PRO A 772 60.23 5.20 5.67
N LEU A 773 61.55 4.96 5.73
CA LEU A 773 62.16 3.69 6.14
C LEU A 773 61.50 2.50 5.43
N PHE A 774 61.57 2.48 4.11
CA PHE A 774 61.14 1.32 3.33
C PHE A 774 62.01 0.10 3.62
N ALA A 775 61.42 -1.09 3.49
CA ALA A 775 62.06 -2.36 3.78
C ALA A 775 63.25 -2.65 2.87
N ASP A 776 63.01 -2.68 1.55
CA ASP A 776 64.04 -2.84 0.52
C ASP A 776 63.54 -2.21 -0.80
N PRO A 777 63.68 -0.88 -0.99
CA PRO A 777 63.14 -0.21 -2.17
C PRO A 777 63.86 -0.57 -3.47
N ASP A 778 65.07 -1.12 -3.41
CA ASP A 778 65.83 -1.54 -4.60
C ASP A 778 65.25 -2.86 -5.16
N ASP A 779 64.91 -3.82 -4.29
CA ASP A 779 64.12 -5.03 -4.63
C ASP A 779 62.58 -4.77 -4.63
N ARG A 780 62.16 -3.50 -4.52
CA ARG A 780 60.76 -3.01 -4.54
C ARG A 780 59.86 -3.42 -3.36
N ASP A 781 60.43 -3.83 -2.24
CA ASP A 781 59.71 -4.00 -0.97
C ASP A 781 59.48 -2.62 -0.31
N TYR A 782 58.43 -1.93 -0.77
CA TYR A 782 57.98 -0.63 -0.24
C TYR A 782 57.13 -0.74 1.04
N HIS A 783 57.14 -1.89 1.72
CA HIS A 783 56.60 -1.97 3.09
C HIS A 783 57.40 -1.08 4.04
N LEU A 784 56.75 -0.59 5.10
CA LEU A 784 57.37 0.26 6.09
C LEU A 784 58.10 -0.61 7.12
N GLN A 785 59.35 -0.27 7.46
CA GLN A 785 60.11 -1.02 8.47
C GLN A 785 59.40 -0.97 9.83
N SER A 786 59.29 -2.11 10.50
CA SER A 786 58.73 -2.19 11.85
C SER A 786 59.37 -3.25 12.74
N ARG A 787 59.87 -2.81 13.90
CA ARG A 787 60.22 -3.65 15.06
C ARG A 787 59.08 -4.53 15.60
N TYR A 788 57.83 -4.19 15.29
CA TYR A 788 56.65 -4.93 15.77
C TYR A 788 56.14 -5.91 14.71
N GLY A 789 56.34 -5.59 13.44
CA GLY A 789 56.27 -6.52 12.33
C GLY A 789 55.70 -5.87 11.07
N ARG A 790 56.30 -6.18 9.93
CA ARG A 790 55.77 -5.89 8.59
C ARG A 790 55.61 -7.17 7.80
N TYR A 791 54.84 -7.14 6.73
CA TYR A 791 54.86 -8.22 5.75
C TYR A 791 56.16 -8.19 4.94
N SER A 792 56.54 -9.34 4.38
CA SER A 792 57.69 -9.50 3.50
C SER A 792 57.28 -10.41 2.32
N PRO A 793 56.89 -9.84 1.17
CA PRO A 793 56.31 -10.60 0.06
C PRO A 793 57.18 -11.77 -0.41
N GLY A 794 58.50 -11.55 -0.56
CA GLY A 794 59.46 -12.59 -0.96
C GLY A 794 59.66 -13.74 0.05
N LYS A 795 58.95 -13.73 1.18
CA LYS A 795 58.94 -14.80 2.21
C LYS A 795 57.52 -15.21 2.63
N GLU A 796 56.48 -14.60 2.06
CA GLU A 796 55.06 -14.79 2.40
C GLU A 796 54.76 -14.75 3.91
N THR A 797 55.51 -13.96 4.68
CA THR A 797 55.46 -13.97 6.16
C THR A 797 55.77 -12.61 6.77
N TRP A 798 55.49 -12.49 8.07
CA TRP A 798 55.77 -11.30 8.87
C TRP A 798 57.19 -11.34 9.45
N VAL A 799 57.89 -10.21 9.37
CA VAL A 799 59.27 -10.04 9.83
C VAL A 799 59.40 -8.74 10.63
N THR A 800 60.37 -8.69 11.55
CA THR A 800 60.67 -7.51 12.37
C THR A 800 61.98 -6.85 11.94
N ASP A 801 61.97 -5.54 11.71
CA ASP A 801 63.15 -4.75 11.34
C ASP A 801 63.81 -4.07 12.55
N PRO A 802 65.03 -3.50 12.43
CA PRO A 802 65.69 -2.80 13.53
C PRO A 802 65.03 -1.46 13.92
N LEU A 803 64.22 -0.87 13.03
CA LEU A 803 63.61 0.44 13.17
C LEU A 803 62.08 0.37 13.05
N THR A 804 61.40 1.48 13.35
CA THR A 804 59.97 1.65 13.09
C THR A 804 59.81 2.91 12.25
N SER A 805 59.12 2.81 11.11
CA SER A 805 58.88 3.93 10.21
C SER A 805 58.05 5.05 10.87
N PRO A 806 58.38 6.33 10.63
CA PRO A 806 57.55 7.47 11.05
C PRO A 806 56.30 7.66 10.16
N CYS A 807 56.14 6.87 9.09
CA CYS A 807 54.92 6.81 8.28
C CYS A 807 53.87 5.84 8.87
N ILE A 808 54.21 5.10 9.93
CA ILE A 808 53.29 4.23 10.66
C ILE A 808 52.44 5.04 11.66
N ASP A 809 51.15 4.69 11.82
CA ASP A 809 50.14 5.44 12.60
C ASP A 809 49.96 6.92 12.16
N ALA A 810 50.35 7.27 10.93
CA ALA A 810 50.69 8.66 10.55
C ALA A 810 49.74 9.36 9.57
N GLY A 811 48.80 8.67 8.92
CA GLY A 811 47.89 9.22 7.90
C GLY A 811 46.81 10.16 8.44
N ASP A 812 45.71 10.35 7.71
CA ASP A 812 44.63 11.26 8.13
C ASP A 812 44.00 10.79 9.45
N PRO A 813 43.98 11.62 10.52
CA PRO A 813 43.41 11.24 11.81
C PRO A 813 41.88 11.05 11.80
N GLY A 814 41.19 11.44 10.71
CA GLY A 814 39.79 11.09 10.44
C GLY A 814 39.60 9.77 9.71
N VAL A 815 40.67 9.11 9.25
CA VAL A 815 40.61 7.85 8.49
C VAL A 815 40.98 6.65 9.38
N TYR A 816 40.02 5.74 9.53
CA TYR A 816 40.17 4.51 10.30
C TYR A 816 41.18 3.53 9.64
N PRO A 817 41.98 2.76 10.42
CA PRO A 817 42.91 1.75 9.89
C PRO A 817 42.29 0.63 9.03
N GLY A 818 40.97 0.48 8.96
CA GLY A 818 40.34 -0.43 7.98
C GLY A 818 40.68 -1.91 8.19
N ARG A 819 41.54 -2.48 7.34
CA ARG A 819 41.99 -3.89 7.39
C ARG A 819 43.43 -4.08 7.91
N GLU A 820 44.06 -3.03 8.44
CA GLU A 820 45.40 -3.13 9.04
C GLU A 820 45.44 -4.09 10.25
N ARG A 821 46.61 -4.68 10.53
CA ARG A 821 46.76 -5.69 11.60
C ARG A 821 47.11 -5.04 12.93
N THR A 822 46.49 -5.51 14.00
CA THR A 822 46.80 -5.04 15.36
C THR A 822 48.20 -5.51 15.82
N PRO A 823 49.01 -4.64 16.46
CA PRO A 823 48.71 -3.25 16.82
C PRO A 823 48.81 -2.29 15.62
N HIS A 824 47.84 -1.37 15.50
CA HIS A 824 47.75 -0.39 14.40
C HIS A 824 47.39 1.03 14.88
N GLY A 825 47.66 1.35 16.16
CA GLY A 825 47.59 2.69 16.75
C GLY A 825 46.26 3.46 16.76
N GLY A 826 45.24 2.98 16.04
CA GLY A 826 43.96 3.64 15.82
C GLY A 826 43.97 4.67 14.68
N ARG A 827 45.04 4.73 13.87
CA ARG A 827 45.20 5.69 12.77
C ARG A 827 45.91 5.07 11.58
N VAL A 828 45.38 5.27 10.37
CA VAL A 828 45.86 4.58 9.15
C VAL A 828 47.34 4.87 8.85
N ASN A 829 48.05 3.87 8.33
CA ASN A 829 49.41 4.03 7.83
C ASN A 829 49.44 4.86 6.53
N MET A 830 50.52 5.62 6.29
CA MET A 830 50.72 6.27 4.98
C MET A 830 51.22 5.26 3.93
N GLY A 831 50.95 5.56 2.65
CA GLY A 831 51.49 4.86 1.49
C GLY A 831 50.58 3.76 0.95
N ALA A 832 51.10 3.02 -0.04
CA ALA A 832 50.36 2.03 -0.83
C ALA A 832 49.65 0.94 -0.01
N TYR A 833 50.18 0.60 1.17
CA TYR A 833 49.66 -0.44 2.05
C TYR A 833 48.71 0.11 3.13
N GLY A 834 48.50 1.43 3.21
CA GLY A 834 47.57 2.04 4.17
C GLY A 834 46.15 1.48 4.03
N GLY A 835 45.56 1.03 5.13
CA GLY A 835 44.25 0.41 5.20
C GLY A 835 44.19 -1.08 4.83
N THR A 836 45.31 -1.73 4.46
CA THR A 836 45.33 -3.11 3.91
C THR A 836 45.88 -4.17 4.88
N PRO A 837 45.62 -5.48 4.65
CA PRO A 837 46.11 -6.56 5.51
C PRO A 837 47.62 -6.77 5.58
N SER A 838 48.39 -6.16 4.66
CA SER A 838 49.86 -6.18 4.63
C SER A 838 50.50 -4.95 5.28
N ALA A 839 49.71 -3.96 5.72
CA ALA A 839 50.23 -2.76 6.37
C ALA A 839 51.06 -3.08 7.62
N SER A 840 52.11 -2.31 7.83
CA SER A 840 53.12 -2.60 8.85
C SER A 840 52.60 -2.24 10.24
N MET A 841 52.69 -3.19 11.18
CA MET A 841 52.16 -3.05 12.54
C MET A 841 52.96 -2.01 13.34
N SER A 842 52.30 -1.34 14.26
CA SER A 842 52.91 -0.39 15.18
C SER A 842 53.16 -0.99 16.57
N GLY A 843 53.73 -0.21 17.48
CA GLY A 843 53.86 -0.56 18.89
C GLY A 843 52.71 -0.06 19.74
N SER A 844 51.75 0.63 19.10
CA SER A 844 50.71 1.42 19.71
C SER A 844 49.44 0.59 19.77
N GLN A 845 49.05 0.10 20.95
CA GLN A 845 47.71 -0.49 21.12
C GLN A 845 46.68 0.61 21.26
N SER A 846 45.73 0.69 20.33
CA SER A 846 44.55 1.53 20.49
C SER A 846 43.50 0.88 21.41
N TRP A 847 42.47 1.64 21.80
CA TRP A 847 41.32 1.09 22.54
C TRP A 847 40.53 0.04 21.75
N ASP A 848 40.60 0.06 20.42
CA ASP A 848 39.96 -0.94 19.56
C ASP A 848 40.77 -2.23 19.48
N ASP A 849 42.11 -2.12 19.44
CA ASP A 849 43.03 -3.27 19.41
C ASP A 849 42.79 -4.19 20.63
N VAL A 850 42.60 -3.58 21.81
CA VAL A 850 42.27 -4.28 23.06
C VAL A 850 40.90 -4.95 22.96
N ASN A 851 39.90 -4.28 22.40
CA ASN A 851 38.57 -4.87 22.21
C ASN A 851 38.56 -6.03 21.20
N PHE A 852 39.37 -5.96 20.14
CA PHE A 852 39.50 -7.05 19.17
C PHE A 852 40.16 -8.29 19.79
N ALA A 853 41.21 -8.09 20.61
CA ALA A 853 41.84 -9.17 21.38
C ALA A 853 40.89 -9.80 22.42
N VAL A 854 39.99 -9.01 23.03
CA VAL A 854 38.97 -9.53 23.95
C VAL A 854 37.86 -10.29 23.22
N ARG A 855 37.44 -9.85 22.03
CA ARG A 855 36.40 -10.53 21.22
C ARG A 855 36.90 -11.84 20.62
N SER A 856 38.13 -11.91 20.12
CA SER A 856 38.69 -13.14 19.56
C SER A 856 38.93 -14.24 20.61
N ASN A 857 39.28 -13.86 21.84
CA ASN A 857 39.37 -14.79 22.99
C ASN A 857 37.99 -15.22 23.56
N MET A 858 36.87 -14.70 23.04
CA MET A 858 35.51 -15.19 23.33
C MET A 858 34.89 -15.99 22.18
N MET A 859 35.66 -16.27 21.12
CA MET A 859 35.22 -17.07 19.95
C MET A 859 36.11 -18.29 19.66
N ASN A 860 36.92 -18.72 20.65
CA ASN A 860 37.67 -19.98 20.66
C ASN A 860 37.28 -20.82 21.88
#